data_AF-A0AAU1LQB8-F1
#
_entry.id   AF-A0AAU1LQB8-F1
#
_cell.length_a   1.000
_cell.length_b   1.000
_cell.length_c   1.000
_cell.angle_alpha   90.00
_cell.angle_beta   90.00
_cell.angle_gamma   90.00
#
_symmetry.space_group_name_H-M   'P 1'
#
loop_
_entity.id
_entity.type
_entity.pdbx_description
1 polymer ?
#
loop_
_entity_poly.entity_id
_entity_poly.type
_entity_poly.pdbx_seq_one_letter_code
_entity_poly.pdbx_strand_id
1 'polypeptide(L)'
;MTREVWRDSATNEAASAVFHLMQELIDQYRVNRPVMPLVVAQAEDASAGPEIDDRVEQIVHQVHRANRLRRVPVKLLDGQGASPYDAALSMVRTLTERPWETRSTSQYKPFTFPRSRLLAAIEQATATVVAQPDRGSARERDERILEQLGSLRWRASRSGRNTWWDSLRASVRPETFLGAVFIAVLSVLLGEIGWVVTTLIATAALLGLAVVRLMTRAAPPLLWLRPASRWLATTSSLAASSTAYPSDGWSRFSPSGSWRVIRARAAAVAERVADAGSGDEHARQFHLELRVQALLEDLLDSYRAHALDWRRGKRTVPPVVFLPTATQDNGGILLINAINNVRSRRSEVDPLLLLASLPADRIMRHTPPLPPEPPADGRSGSGARARYESWVEDLSVGQAPAAAVALAWVLRLPLPTEQLTHEHAHVQLVTHRVRRTWVRWVMSGRTVTLVLVAALLGTFLWSQQWKETYCYGPLVGRSTDAIRLDGPGGAEECVGVATASEVRFAEGNTLQLNGAGEGVTFERIEQAVREQNAGIKPGEPRVTVVYAGPLTGSDSNKEDTRKGLEELTGVYLHQRFVNDTANRSVKLRVLTANGGQDMLRQTTAVRKIIEVARRDPSVVGVVGLGRNTTDSAAATGLLQRAGLPVVDTTNSGSDLARLYPNYFGLAATDEEQADAVGLIARQLADRLDRPQAVVLSRKVGNEDKDRYTTEQRRVGLEMLKESGFALAADTQYSLSKDGGSANLDAPLHTICGAERVPDALYFAGRVEDVNTLMSGLGQTSGCSDKKITVFTGDDLTKARFDDSTKLADKVTLYYGALAPMSQGGGRAFYDDSRKALQALLPEGQQLPALPKERPYEDMMYASGQTVISYQATAALYAAATRGDTPQSAAETWATLYSVALHDMPTGTITFRGTTPYADQKVHGLNIVEVTRPGPDARSRVVCGRAAGDRKPLTRADCPLP
;
A
#
# COMPACT_ATOMS: atom_id res chain seq x y z
N MET A 1 44.16 12.59 -3.04
CA MET A 1 45.56 12.12 -2.90
C MET A 1 45.61 10.95 -1.93
N THR A 2 46.34 9.87 -2.25
CA THR A 2 46.52 8.70 -1.38
C THR A 2 47.53 9.04 -0.28
N ARG A 3 47.09 9.05 0.98
CA ARG A 3 47.97 9.33 2.12
C ARG A 3 49.05 8.26 2.24
N GLU A 4 50.30 8.68 2.23
CA GLU A 4 51.47 7.86 2.57
C GLU A 4 51.37 7.35 4.01
N VAL A 5 51.77 6.09 4.25
CA VAL A 5 51.62 5.45 5.57
C VAL A 5 52.90 4.82 6.10
N TRP A 6 53.89 4.58 5.24
CA TRP A 6 55.19 4.04 5.61
C TRP A 6 56.24 4.51 4.59
N ARG A 7 57.41 4.88 5.10
CA ARG A 7 58.60 5.30 4.36
C ARG A 7 59.82 4.69 5.03
N ASP A 8 60.70 4.09 4.25
CA ASP A 8 61.98 3.55 4.68
C ASP A 8 62.97 3.54 3.51
N SER A 9 64.26 3.36 3.77
CA SER A 9 65.27 3.18 2.71
C SER A 9 65.42 1.70 2.36
N ALA A 10 65.61 1.39 1.07
CA ALA A 10 66.04 0.06 0.66
C ALA A 10 67.42 -0.22 1.25
N THR A 11 67.58 -1.34 1.95
CA THR A 11 68.88 -1.73 2.53
C THR A 11 69.87 -2.19 1.46
N ASN A 12 69.37 -2.76 0.36
CA ASN A 12 70.13 -3.22 -0.78
C ASN A 12 69.24 -3.29 -2.05
N GLU A 13 69.83 -3.58 -3.20
CA GLU A 13 69.12 -3.61 -4.50
C GLU A 13 68.04 -4.71 -4.53
N ALA A 14 68.38 -5.87 -3.98
CA ALA A 14 67.48 -7.02 -3.85
C ALA A 14 66.21 -6.67 -3.04
N ALA A 15 66.34 -5.92 -1.95
CA ALA A 15 65.22 -5.46 -1.12
C ALA A 15 64.24 -4.60 -1.93
N SER A 16 64.76 -3.71 -2.78
CA SER A 16 63.96 -2.87 -3.68
C SER A 16 63.18 -3.72 -4.69
N ALA A 17 63.85 -4.67 -5.35
CA ALA A 17 63.23 -5.53 -6.36
C ALA A 17 62.09 -6.39 -5.78
N VAL A 18 62.33 -7.05 -4.63
CA VAL A 18 61.30 -7.86 -3.93
C VAL A 18 60.16 -6.98 -3.44
N PHE A 19 60.46 -5.79 -2.88
CA PHE A 19 59.45 -4.86 -2.43
C PHE A 19 58.52 -4.43 -3.57
N HIS A 20 59.08 -3.98 -4.70
CA HIS A 20 58.31 -3.50 -5.84
C HIS A 20 57.39 -4.58 -6.44
N LEU A 21 57.89 -5.80 -6.62
CA LEU A 21 57.07 -6.93 -7.08
C LEU A 21 55.89 -7.18 -6.12
N MET A 22 56.15 -7.21 -4.81
CA MET A 22 55.10 -7.43 -3.81
C MET A 22 54.07 -6.30 -3.78
N GLN A 23 54.50 -5.03 -3.89
CA GLN A 23 53.56 -3.91 -3.95
C GLN A 23 52.68 -3.98 -5.19
N GLU A 24 53.26 -4.33 -6.35
CA GLU A 24 52.55 -4.44 -7.61
C GLU A 24 51.48 -5.54 -7.56
N LEU A 25 51.83 -6.75 -7.10
CA LEU A 25 50.89 -7.87 -6.96
C LEU A 25 49.71 -7.53 -6.03
N ILE A 26 49.99 -6.79 -4.95
CA ILE A 26 48.97 -6.34 -3.99
C ILE A 26 48.06 -5.26 -4.61
N ASP A 27 48.63 -4.28 -5.31
CA ASP A 27 47.91 -3.11 -5.82
C ASP A 27 47.13 -3.42 -7.12
N GLN A 28 47.66 -4.27 -7.99
CA GLN A 28 46.99 -4.73 -9.21
C GLN A 28 45.90 -5.77 -8.97
N TYR A 29 45.85 -6.38 -7.78
CA TYR A 29 44.85 -7.40 -7.43
C TYR A 29 43.42 -7.00 -7.73
N ARG A 30 43.08 -5.71 -7.53
CA ARG A 30 41.74 -5.19 -7.83
C ARG A 30 41.44 -5.13 -9.34
N VAL A 31 42.44 -4.75 -10.14
CA VAL A 31 42.25 -4.37 -11.54
C VAL A 31 42.27 -5.62 -12.43
N ASN A 32 43.30 -6.45 -12.29
CA ASN A 32 43.55 -7.58 -13.20
C ASN A 32 43.56 -8.94 -12.50
N ARG A 33 43.49 -9.01 -11.16
CA ARG A 33 43.62 -10.25 -10.37
C ARG A 33 44.78 -11.13 -10.85
N PRO A 34 46.03 -10.68 -10.63
CA PRO A 34 47.19 -11.46 -11.03
C PRO A 34 47.15 -12.85 -10.40
N VAL A 35 47.75 -13.83 -11.05
CA VAL A 35 47.99 -15.14 -10.42
C VAL A 35 48.92 -14.91 -9.23
N MET A 36 48.53 -15.38 -8.05
CA MET A 36 49.25 -15.10 -6.80
C MET A 36 50.34 -16.17 -6.54
N PRO A 37 51.64 -15.84 -6.63
CA PRO A 37 52.73 -16.80 -6.45
C PRO A 37 53.01 -17.14 -4.98
N LEU A 38 53.71 -18.26 -4.76
CA LEU A 38 54.48 -18.52 -3.55
C LEU A 38 55.91 -18.01 -3.80
N VAL A 39 56.19 -16.77 -3.41
CA VAL A 39 57.50 -16.13 -3.65
C VAL A 39 58.51 -16.68 -2.66
N VAL A 40 59.58 -17.28 -3.15
CA VAL A 40 60.70 -17.79 -2.34
C VAL A 40 61.96 -17.03 -2.73
N ALA A 41 62.42 -16.17 -1.84
CA ALA A 41 63.67 -15.43 -1.96
C ALA A 41 64.82 -16.23 -1.36
N GLN A 42 65.91 -16.37 -2.11
CA GLN A 42 67.08 -17.15 -1.72
C GLN A 42 68.34 -16.53 -2.31
N ALA A 43 69.46 -16.56 -1.59
CA ALA A 43 70.74 -16.13 -2.16
C ALA A 43 71.17 -17.05 -3.32
N GLU A 44 71.72 -16.47 -4.38
CA GLU A 44 72.13 -17.22 -5.57
C GLU A 44 73.34 -18.14 -5.31
N ASP A 45 74.29 -17.65 -4.52
CA ASP A 45 75.49 -18.39 -4.15
C ASP A 45 75.22 -19.25 -2.90
N ALA A 46 75.20 -20.57 -3.09
CA ALA A 46 75.00 -21.55 -2.02
C ALA A 46 76.12 -21.55 -0.96
N SER A 47 77.26 -20.90 -1.23
CA SER A 47 78.41 -20.79 -0.33
C SER A 47 78.49 -19.46 0.45
N ALA A 48 77.49 -18.59 0.30
CA ALA A 48 77.51 -17.21 0.79
C ALA A 48 77.50 -17.02 2.33
N GLY A 49 77.25 -18.07 3.11
CA GLY A 49 77.30 -18.05 4.59
C GLY A 49 76.07 -17.43 5.28
N PRO A 50 75.96 -17.57 6.62
CA PRO A 50 74.76 -17.21 7.39
C PRO A 50 74.45 -15.71 7.42
N GLU A 51 75.45 -14.83 7.28
CA GLU A 51 75.25 -13.37 7.27
C GLU A 51 74.44 -12.90 6.04
N ILE A 52 74.54 -13.62 4.92
CA ILE A 52 73.79 -13.32 3.70
C ILE A 52 72.34 -13.82 3.81
N ASP A 53 72.14 -14.98 4.43
CA ASP A 53 70.80 -15.51 4.72
C ASP A 53 70.01 -14.58 5.66
N ASP A 54 70.67 -14.03 6.69
CA ASP A 54 70.10 -13.02 7.59
C ASP A 54 69.61 -11.77 6.84
N ARG A 55 70.33 -11.35 5.78
CA ARG A 55 69.90 -10.21 4.94
C ARG A 55 68.65 -10.54 4.13
N VAL A 56 68.51 -11.77 3.62
CA VAL A 56 67.30 -12.21 2.91
C VAL A 56 66.10 -12.26 3.87
N GLU A 57 66.30 -12.74 5.10
CA GLU A 57 65.29 -12.71 6.16
C GLU A 57 64.83 -11.27 6.50
N GLN A 58 65.78 -10.33 6.61
CA GLN A 58 65.49 -8.92 6.87
C GLN A 58 64.60 -8.29 5.78
N ILE A 59 64.74 -8.69 4.51
CA ILE A 59 63.87 -8.24 3.41
C ILE A 59 62.41 -8.63 3.69
N VAL A 60 62.17 -9.89 4.11
CA VAL A 60 60.82 -10.37 4.45
C VAL A 60 60.20 -9.54 5.59
N HIS A 61 60.98 -9.26 6.63
CA HIS A 61 60.55 -8.39 7.74
C HIS A 61 60.27 -6.95 7.31
N GLN A 62 61.06 -6.39 6.38
CA GLN A 62 60.84 -5.05 5.85
C GLN A 62 59.53 -4.97 5.07
N VAL A 63 59.27 -5.92 4.17
CA VAL A 63 58.03 -5.98 3.38
C VAL A 63 56.80 -6.21 4.28
N HIS A 64 56.92 -7.03 5.33
CA HIS A 64 55.86 -7.21 6.33
C HIS A 64 55.53 -5.89 7.06
N ARG A 65 56.55 -5.20 7.59
CA ARG A 65 56.37 -3.90 8.30
C ARG A 65 55.71 -2.86 7.41
N ALA A 66 56.11 -2.79 6.13
CA ALA A 66 55.54 -1.88 5.16
C ALA A 66 54.04 -2.14 4.94
N ASN A 67 53.65 -3.40 4.72
CA ASN A 67 52.27 -3.76 4.42
C ASN A 67 51.33 -3.76 5.64
N ARG A 68 51.85 -3.98 6.85
CA ARG A 68 51.07 -3.92 8.11
C ARG A 68 50.36 -2.58 8.30
N LEU A 69 50.92 -1.49 7.75
CA LEU A 69 50.37 -0.13 7.87
C LEU A 69 49.37 0.22 6.74
N ARG A 70 49.32 -0.54 5.64
CA ARG A 70 48.53 -0.24 4.43
C ARG A 70 47.04 -0.63 4.49
N ARG A 71 46.61 -1.33 5.55
CA ARG A 71 45.32 -2.04 5.66
C ARG A 71 45.20 -3.27 4.75
N VAL A 72 46.34 -3.85 4.37
CA VAL A 72 46.43 -5.18 3.76
C VAL A 72 46.29 -6.22 4.88
N PRO A 73 45.52 -7.30 4.69
CA PRO A 73 45.51 -8.40 5.64
C PRO A 73 46.85 -9.15 5.56
N VAL A 74 47.71 -8.94 6.55
CA VAL A 74 49.03 -9.60 6.60
C VAL A 74 49.11 -10.56 7.78
N LYS A 75 49.99 -11.55 7.68
CA LYS A 75 50.32 -12.45 8.78
C LYS A 75 51.79 -12.85 8.71
N LEU A 76 52.52 -12.62 9.79
CA LEU A 76 53.84 -13.20 9.99
C LEU A 76 53.67 -14.58 10.63
N LEU A 77 54.36 -15.59 10.09
CA LEU A 77 54.32 -16.95 10.61
C LEU A 77 55.68 -17.35 11.16
N ASP A 78 55.65 -18.12 12.23
CA ASP A 78 56.80 -18.74 12.87
C ASP A 78 56.41 -20.18 13.23
N GLY A 79 57.29 -21.12 12.90
CA GLY A 79 57.04 -22.56 13.02
C GLY A 79 57.30 -23.04 14.43
N GLN A 80 56.27 -23.50 15.14
CA GLN A 80 56.39 -24.05 16.49
C GLN A 80 55.80 -25.46 16.56
N GLY A 81 56.62 -26.45 16.92
CA GLY A 81 56.19 -27.84 17.05
C GLY A 81 57.32 -28.79 17.44
N ALA A 82 56.97 -29.98 17.92
CA ALA A 82 57.93 -31.04 18.25
C ALA A 82 58.46 -31.78 17.01
N SER A 83 57.75 -31.66 15.88
CA SER A 83 58.15 -32.17 14.58
C SER A 83 57.94 -31.11 13.48
N PRO A 84 58.63 -31.22 12.33
CA PRO A 84 58.38 -30.40 11.14
C PRO A 84 56.90 -30.34 10.75
N TYR A 85 56.21 -31.46 10.90
CA TYR A 85 54.78 -31.58 10.64
C TYR A 85 53.94 -30.76 11.63
N ASP A 86 54.22 -30.86 12.92
CA ASP A 86 53.50 -30.08 13.95
C ASP A 86 53.72 -28.58 13.77
N ALA A 87 54.93 -28.18 13.40
CA ALA A 87 55.27 -26.79 13.11
C ALA A 87 54.49 -26.25 11.89
N ALA A 88 54.42 -27.03 10.80
CA ALA A 88 53.62 -26.70 9.61
C ALA A 88 52.11 -26.62 9.92
N LEU A 89 51.59 -27.58 10.70
CA LEU A 89 50.19 -27.59 11.10
C LEU A 89 49.84 -26.41 12.02
N SER A 90 50.73 -26.05 12.94
CA SER A 90 50.62 -24.87 13.81
C SER A 90 50.52 -23.56 13.01
N MET A 91 51.28 -23.43 11.92
CA MET A 91 51.20 -22.29 11.01
C MET A 91 49.82 -22.19 10.32
N VAL A 92 49.27 -23.31 9.82
CA VAL A 92 47.93 -23.33 9.21
C VAL A 92 46.83 -23.01 10.24
N ARG A 93 46.96 -23.51 11.47
CA ARG A 93 46.07 -23.14 12.59
C ARG A 93 46.15 -21.65 12.89
N THR A 94 47.36 -21.09 12.93
CA THR A 94 47.57 -19.65 13.14
C THR A 94 46.88 -18.79 12.07
N LEU A 95 46.86 -19.23 10.81
CA LEU A 95 46.16 -18.52 9.72
C LEU A 95 44.63 -18.55 9.84
N THR A 96 44.08 -19.60 10.45
CA THR A 96 42.63 -19.87 10.48
C THR A 96 41.96 -19.51 11.83
N GLU A 97 42.72 -19.53 12.92
CA GLU A 97 42.21 -19.37 14.28
C GLU A 97 42.59 -18.03 14.91
N ARG A 98 43.74 -17.46 14.54
CA ARG A 98 44.19 -16.14 15.03
C ARG A 98 43.75 -15.02 14.08
N PRO A 99 43.45 -13.82 14.58
CA PRO A 99 43.11 -12.68 13.73
C PRO A 99 44.32 -12.30 12.85
N TRP A 100 44.02 -11.87 11.63
CA TRP A 100 45.01 -11.32 10.71
C TRP A 100 45.40 -9.90 11.13
N GLU A 101 46.66 -9.53 10.93
CA GLU A 101 47.17 -8.21 11.31
C GLU A 101 46.62 -7.17 10.34
N THR A 102 45.82 -6.23 10.86
CA THR A 102 45.36 -5.06 10.12
C THR A 102 45.29 -3.87 11.07
N ARG A 103 45.93 -2.74 10.71
CA ARG A 103 45.88 -1.52 11.53
C ARG A 103 44.44 -1.00 11.63
N SER A 104 43.98 -0.80 12.88
CA SER A 104 42.72 -0.17 13.32
C SER A 104 41.55 -0.18 12.33
N THR A 105 40.55 -1.02 12.60
CA THR A 105 39.32 -1.23 11.81
C THR A 105 39.61 -1.54 10.35
N SER A 106 39.89 -2.83 10.07
CA SER A 106 39.90 -3.36 8.71
C SER A 106 38.69 -2.80 7.93
N GLN A 107 38.94 -2.46 6.67
CA GLN A 107 37.86 -2.06 5.76
C GLN A 107 36.85 -3.19 5.50
N TYR A 108 37.21 -4.41 5.89
CA TYR A 108 36.45 -5.64 5.68
C TYR A 108 36.06 -6.28 7.01
N LYS A 109 35.00 -7.09 6.98
CA LYS A 109 34.76 -8.03 8.08
C LYS A 109 35.98 -8.95 8.22
N PRO A 110 36.32 -9.42 9.43
CA PRO A 110 37.34 -10.46 9.61
C PRO A 110 37.06 -11.67 8.71
N PHE A 111 38.11 -12.40 8.33
CA PHE A 111 37.93 -13.68 7.64
C PHE A 111 37.17 -14.66 8.52
N THR A 112 36.33 -15.47 7.90
CA THR A 112 35.59 -16.54 8.57
C THR A 112 36.03 -17.86 7.96
N PHE A 113 36.45 -18.81 8.80
CA PHE A 113 36.98 -20.10 8.37
C PHE A 113 36.06 -21.26 8.79
N PRO A 114 34.85 -21.40 8.20
CA PRO A 114 33.91 -22.43 8.59
C PRO A 114 34.39 -23.86 8.29
N ARG A 115 35.18 -24.09 7.21
CA ARG A 115 35.72 -25.42 6.87
C ARG A 115 36.88 -25.79 7.78
N SER A 116 37.79 -24.85 8.03
CA SER A 116 38.90 -25.10 8.95
C SER A 116 38.43 -25.36 10.37
N ARG A 117 37.34 -24.72 10.81
CA ARG A 117 36.70 -25.01 12.12
C ARG A 117 36.06 -26.39 12.20
N LEU A 118 35.46 -26.86 11.10
CA LEU A 118 34.94 -28.22 11.00
C LEU A 118 36.07 -29.24 11.17
N LEU A 119 37.21 -29.05 10.50
CA LEU A 119 38.39 -29.92 10.66
C LEU A 119 38.99 -29.86 12.06
N ALA A 120 39.13 -28.65 12.63
CA ALA A 120 39.62 -28.49 14.01
C ALA A 120 38.74 -29.22 15.03
N ALA A 121 37.44 -29.30 14.79
CA ALA A 121 36.55 -30.06 15.66
C ALA A 121 36.64 -31.57 15.46
N ILE A 122 36.88 -32.04 14.24
CA ILE A 122 37.18 -33.45 13.96
C ILE A 122 38.49 -33.83 14.68
N GLU A 123 39.53 -32.99 14.60
CA GLU A 123 40.79 -33.18 15.33
C GLU A 123 40.56 -33.26 16.85
N GLN A 124 39.78 -32.33 17.40
CA GLN A 124 39.48 -32.33 18.85
C GLN A 124 38.70 -33.57 19.28
N ALA A 125 37.69 -33.99 18.50
CA ALA A 125 36.93 -35.20 18.77
C ALA A 125 37.83 -36.45 18.71
N THR A 126 38.66 -36.53 17.67
CA THR A 126 39.62 -37.63 17.47
C THR A 126 40.61 -37.71 18.63
N ALA A 127 41.26 -36.60 19.00
CA ALA A 127 42.21 -36.56 20.11
C ALA A 127 41.56 -36.95 21.45
N THR A 128 40.30 -36.55 21.68
CA THR A 128 39.58 -36.89 22.92
C THR A 128 39.28 -38.39 23.01
N VAL A 129 38.90 -39.03 21.90
CA VAL A 129 38.58 -40.46 21.87
C VAL A 129 39.84 -41.32 21.87
N VAL A 130 40.89 -40.92 21.15
CA VAL A 130 42.19 -41.61 21.12
C VAL A 130 42.89 -41.57 22.48
N ALA A 131 42.68 -40.51 23.28
CA ALA A 131 43.22 -40.41 24.64
C ALA A 131 42.53 -41.34 25.66
N GLN A 132 41.38 -41.94 25.32
CA GLN A 132 40.69 -42.90 26.19
C GLN A 132 41.26 -44.32 26.00
N PRO A 133 41.31 -45.16 27.05
CA PRO A 133 41.78 -46.54 26.92
C PRO A 133 40.96 -47.32 25.89
N ASP A 134 41.64 -48.01 24.97
CA ASP A 134 41.02 -48.69 23.84
C ASP A 134 40.07 -49.80 24.33
N ARG A 135 38.79 -49.70 23.96
CA ARG A 135 37.72 -50.64 24.38
C ARG A 135 36.79 -50.97 23.21
N GLY A 136 37.32 -51.26 22.03
CA GLY A 136 36.50 -51.68 20.90
C GLY A 136 37.21 -51.78 19.55
N SER A 137 36.48 -52.26 18.56
CA SER A 137 36.88 -52.31 17.14
C SER A 137 37.04 -50.91 16.52
N ALA A 138 37.73 -50.82 15.37
CA ALA A 138 37.91 -49.56 14.64
C ALA A 138 36.57 -48.85 14.34
N ARG A 139 35.53 -49.61 14.02
CA ARG A 139 34.19 -49.09 13.76
C ARG A 139 33.53 -48.46 15.01
N GLU A 140 33.73 -49.06 16.18
CA GLU A 140 33.23 -48.51 17.46
C GLU A 140 34.04 -47.28 17.90
N ARG A 141 35.29 -47.16 17.46
CA ARG A 141 36.09 -45.94 17.63
C ARG A 141 35.54 -44.80 16.76
N ASP A 142 35.23 -45.07 15.49
CA ASP A 142 34.63 -44.08 14.57
C ASP A 142 33.27 -43.58 15.06
N GLU A 143 32.41 -44.47 15.55
CA GLU A 143 31.11 -44.10 16.11
C GLU A 143 31.26 -43.18 17.34
N ARG A 144 32.19 -43.49 18.25
CA ARG A 144 32.50 -42.62 19.40
C ARG A 144 33.07 -41.26 18.98
N ILE A 145 33.92 -41.23 17.94
CA ILE A 145 34.43 -39.95 17.40
C ILE A 145 33.27 -39.14 16.81
N LEU A 146 32.36 -39.76 16.06
CA LEU A 146 31.19 -39.07 15.48
C LEU A 146 30.20 -38.60 16.56
N GLU A 147 30.02 -39.35 17.63
CA GLU A 147 29.22 -38.96 18.80
C GLU A 147 29.84 -37.75 19.51
N GLN A 148 31.15 -37.80 19.77
CA GLN A 148 31.89 -36.68 20.37
C GLN A 148 31.91 -35.46 19.44
N LEU A 149 32.02 -35.66 18.14
CA LEU A 149 31.91 -34.62 17.13
C LEU A 149 30.52 -33.97 17.15
N GLY A 150 29.47 -34.74 17.45
CA GLY A 150 28.10 -34.27 17.67
C GLY A 150 27.94 -33.40 18.93
N SER A 151 28.75 -33.65 19.97
CA SER A 151 28.75 -32.88 21.23
C SER A 151 29.50 -31.54 21.11
N LEU A 152 30.52 -31.48 20.25
CA LEU A 152 31.27 -30.27 19.96
C LEU A 152 30.42 -29.27 19.15
N ARG A 153 30.09 -28.11 19.73
CA ARG A 153 29.42 -27.02 19.00
C ARG A 153 30.46 -26.13 18.31
N TRP A 154 30.69 -26.27 17.00
CA TRP A 154 31.81 -25.60 16.27
C TRP A 154 31.65 -24.10 15.98
N ARG A 155 31.09 -23.34 16.93
CA ARG A 155 31.05 -21.88 16.86
C ARG A 155 31.93 -21.27 17.94
N ALA A 156 32.61 -20.18 17.58
CA ALA A 156 33.16 -19.25 18.56
C ALA A 156 32.02 -18.79 19.48
N SER A 157 32.05 -19.17 20.75
CA SER A 157 31.17 -18.60 21.76
C SER A 157 31.51 -17.12 21.88
N ARG A 158 30.62 -16.24 21.43
CA ARG A 158 30.48 -14.97 22.15
C ARG A 158 29.77 -15.33 23.44
N SER A 159 30.51 -15.26 24.54
CA SER A 159 30.01 -15.48 25.89
C SER A 159 28.72 -14.67 26.10
N GLY A 160 27.72 -15.30 26.70
CA GLY A 160 26.42 -14.69 26.97
C GLY A 160 25.30 -15.72 26.92
N ARG A 161 24.95 -16.26 28.09
CA ARG A 161 23.79 -17.12 28.29
C ARG A 161 22.52 -16.26 28.21
N ASN A 162 22.14 -15.84 27.00
CA ASN A 162 20.97 -14.99 26.79
C ASN A 162 19.69 -15.82 26.67
N THR A 163 18.71 -15.49 27.51
CA THR A 163 17.34 -16.01 27.54
C THR A 163 16.59 -15.70 26.24
N TRP A 164 15.48 -16.40 25.97
CA TRP A 164 14.59 -16.09 24.84
C TRP A 164 14.07 -14.64 24.90
N TRP A 165 13.75 -14.14 26.09
CA TRP A 165 13.34 -12.75 26.34
C TRP A 165 14.40 -11.71 25.99
N ASP A 166 15.67 -11.96 26.31
CA ASP A 166 16.78 -11.06 25.93
C ASP A 166 17.04 -11.09 24.42
N SER A 167 16.71 -12.21 23.77
CA SER A 167 16.81 -12.36 22.32
C SER A 167 15.69 -11.62 21.57
N LEU A 168 14.49 -11.55 22.16
CA LEU A 168 13.35 -10.79 21.65
C LEU A 168 13.59 -9.28 21.82
N ARG A 169 14.01 -8.84 23.02
CA ARG A 169 14.41 -7.45 23.28
C ARG A 169 15.54 -6.99 22.35
N ALA A 170 16.56 -7.82 22.13
CA ALA A 170 17.67 -7.46 21.23
C ALA A 170 17.28 -7.33 19.75
N SER A 171 16.15 -7.91 19.32
CA SER A 171 15.69 -7.86 17.93
C SER A 171 14.76 -6.67 17.65
N VAL A 172 14.17 -6.09 18.71
CA VAL A 172 13.27 -4.92 18.66
C VAL A 172 13.94 -3.65 19.22
N ARG A 173 15.21 -3.73 19.62
CA ARG A 173 15.97 -2.54 20.05
C ARG A 173 16.07 -1.53 18.90
N PRO A 174 15.71 -0.26 19.11
CA PRO A 174 15.81 0.79 18.08
C PRO A 174 17.27 1.00 17.64
N GLU A 175 18.24 0.65 18.48
CA GLU A 175 19.68 0.65 18.18
C GLU A 175 20.09 -0.36 17.09
N THR A 176 19.25 -1.35 16.81
CA THR A 176 19.53 -2.41 15.82
C THR A 176 18.79 -2.14 14.52
N PHE A 177 19.45 -2.43 13.38
CA PHE A 177 18.88 -2.27 12.04
C PHE A 177 17.50 -2.94 11.89
N LEU A 178 17.35 -4.15 12.43
CA LEU A 178 16.09 -4.91 12.40
C LEU A 178 15.01 -4.28 13.29
N GLY A 179 15.36 -3.78 14.47
CA GLY A 179 14.41 -3.12 15.37
C GLY A 179 13.90 -1.79 14.82
N ALA A 180 14.78 -0.97 14.24
CA ALA A 180 14.38 0.29 13.61
C ALA A 180 13.44 0.09 12.41
N VAL A 181 13.73 -0.89 11.55
CA VAL A 181 12.86 -1.25 10.40
C VAL A 181 11.52 -1.80 10.89
N PHE A 182 11.53 -2.66 11.92
CA PHE A 182 10.31 -3.21 12.49
C PHE A 182 9.41 -2.12 13.07
N ILE A 183 9.96 -1.20 13.88
CA ILE A 183 9.21 -0.09 14.46
C ILE A 183 8.66 0.83 13.37
N ALA A 184 9.47 1.19 12.36
CA ALA A 184 9.02 2.06 11.27
C ALA A 184 7.87 1.43 10.45
N VAL A 185 7.96 0.13 10.14
CA VAL A 185 6.89 -0.60 9.45
C VAL A 185 5.65 -0.70 10.34
N LEU A 186 5.81 -0.98 11.63
CA LEU A 186 4.69 -1.08 12.57
C LEU A 186 3.94 0.25 12.70
N SER A 187 4.65 1.37 12.80
CA SER A 187 4.05 2.71 12.90
C SER A 187 3.25 3.08 11.64
N VAL A 188 3.72 2.69 10.45
CA VAL A 188 2.98 2.91 9.20
C VAL A 188 1.75 2.01 9.11
N LEU A 189 1.88 0.73 9.45
CA LEU A 189 0.76 -0.22 9.42
C LEU A 189 -0.36 0.16 10.41
N LEU A 190 0.01 0.66 11.60
CA LEU A 190 -0.96 1.06 12.63
C LEU A 190 -1.90 2.17 12.17
N GLY A 191 -1.43 3.05 11.26
CA GLY A 191 -2.22 4.14 10.70
C GLY A 191 -3.09 3.76 9.48
N GLU A 192 -2.95 2.53 8.95
CA GLU A 192 -3.55 2.12 7.67
C GLU A 192 -4.55 0.98 7.79
N ILE A 193 -4.26 -0.08 8.57
CA ILE A 193 -4.96 -1.38 8.42
C ILE A 193 -5.71 -1.81 9.69
N GLY A 194 -5.94 -0.86 10.61
CA GLY A 194 -6.51 -1.12 11.92
C GLY A 194 -5.56 -1.89 12.84
N TRP A 195 -5.85 -1.82 14.13
CA TRP A 195 -4.93 -2.33 15.16
C TRP A 195 -4.81 -3.86 15.15
N VAL A 196 -5.88 -4.60 14.79
CA VAL A 196 -5.92 -6.07 14.85
C VAL A 196 -4.99 -6.70 13.81
N VAL A 197 -5.09 -6.28 12.55
CA VAL A 197 -4.27 -6.81 11.45
C VAL A 197 -2.80 -6.46 11.65
N THR A 198 -2.53 -5.23 12.11
CA THR A 198 -1.17 -4.80 12.45
C THR A 198 -0.56 -5.68 13.54
N THR A 199 -1.33 -6.00 14.58
CA THR A 199 -0.88 -6.87 15.68
C THR A 199 -0.58 -8.29 15.20
N LEU A 200 -1.40 -8.84 14.30
CA LEU A 200 -1.19 -10.18 13.73
C LEU A 200 0.09 -10.24 12.87
N ILE A 201 0.31 -9.26 12.00
CA ILE A 201 1.51 -9.17 11.15
C ILE A 201 2.76 -9.03 12.03
N ALA A 202 2.71 -8.17 13.05
CA ALA A 202 3.79 -7.98 14.01
C ALA A 202 4.16 -9.27 14.74
N THR A 203 3.14 -9.99 15.23
CA THR A 203 3.32 -11.25 15.97
C THR A 203 3.88 -12.34 15.06
N ALA A 204 3.39 -12.47 13.82
CA ALA A 204 3.90 -13.43 12.84
C ALA A 204 5.36 -13.14 12.45
N ALA A 205 5.72 -11.87 12.26
CA ALA A 205 7.09 -11.46 11.97
C ALA A 205 8.04 -11.77 13.14
N LEU A 206 7.62 -11.51 14.39
CA LEU A 206 8.39 -11.84 15.59
C LEU A 206 8.56 -13.35 15.77
N LEU A 207 7.51 -14.14 15.52
CA LEU A 207 7.56 -15.61 15.52
C LEU A 207 8.51 -16.13 14.45
N GLY A 208 8.43 -15.63 13.22
CA GLY A 208 9.34 -16.00 12.13
C GLY A 208 10.81 -15.72 12.47
N LEU A 209 11.10 -14.54 13.02
CA LEU A 209 12.44 -14.17 13.50
C LEU A 209 12.93 -15.10 14.62
N ALA A 210 12.05 -15.45 15.56
CA ALA A 210 12.36 -16.38 16.66
C ALA A 210 12.66 -17.79 16.13
N VAL A 211 11.85 -18.31 15.19
CA VAL A 211 12.03 -19.62 14.56
C VAL A 211 13.34 -19.68 13.78
N VAL A 212 13.65 -18.69 12.94
CA VAL A 212 14.92 -18.63 12.20
C VAL A 212 16.11 -18.62 13.17
N ARG A 213 16.02 -17.90 14.29
CA ARG A 213 17.11 -17.84 15.29
C ARG A 213 17.23 -19.13 16.12
N LEU A 214 16.12 -19.81 16.40
CA LEU A 214 16.09 -21.11 17.05
C LEU A 214 16.69 -22.18 16.13
N MET A 215 16.24 -22.25 14.87
CA MET A 215 16.80 -23.15 13.87
C MET A 215 18.30 -22.92 13.67
N THR A 216 18.76 -21.65 13.65
CA THR A 216 20.19 -21.38 13.52
C THR A 216 21.01 -21.69 14.78
N ARG A 217 20.42 -21.71 15.98
CA ARG A 217 21.09 -22.08 17.26
C ARG A 217 21.06 -23.58 17.56
N ALA A 218 19.97 -24.27 17.26
CA ALA A 218 19.76 -25.70 17.49
C ALA A 218 20.20 -26.60 16.33
N ALA A 219 20.57 -25.99 15.20
CA ALA A 219 21.08 -26.65 14.00
C ALA A 219 22.25 -27.62 14.31
N PRO A 220 22.10 -28.94 14.02
CA PRO A 220 23.15 -29.91 14.31
C PRO A 220 24.42 -29.66 13.48
N PRO A 221 25.60 -30.11 13.97
CA PRO A 221 26.89 -29.65 13.46
C PRO A 221 27.16 -30.02 11.99
N LEU A 222 26.61 -31.14 11.50
CA LEU A 222 26.77 -31.67 10.13
C LEU A 222 25.55 -31.44 9.20
N LEU A 223 24.81 -30.33 9.37
CA LEU A 223 23.70 -30.01 8.47
C LEU A 223 24.13 -29.88 7.00
N TRP A 224 23.49 -30.66 6.12
CA TRP A 224 23.81 -30.73 4.68
C TRP A 224 23.71 -29.39 3.92
N LEU A 225 22.87 -28.47 4.39
CA LEU A 225 22.70 -27.14 3.79
C LEU A 225 23.87 -26.19 4.08
N ARG A 226 24.79 -26.54 5.00
CA ARG A 226 25.91 -25.66 5.35
C ARG A 226 27.04 -25.73 4.33
N PRO A 227 27.69 -24.59 4.00
CA PRO A 227 28.81 -24.56 3.06
C PRO A 227 29.96 -25.49 3.44
N ALA A 228 30.32 -25.58 4.72
CA ALA A 228 31.40 -26.45 5.19
C ALA A 228 31.07 -27.95 5.09
N SER A 229 29.84 -28.34 5.44
CA SER A 229 29.39 -29.73 5.34
C SER A 229 29.19 -30.17 3.89
N ARG A 230 28.69 -29.27 3.04
CA ARG A 230 28.66 -29.47 1.58
C ARG A 230 30.07 -29.65 1.04
N TRP A 231 31.01 -28.77 1.40
CA TRP A 231 32.40 -28.88 0.96
C TRP A 231 33.01 -30.24 1.36
N LEU A 232 32.80 -30.68 2.61
CA LEU A 232 33.27 -31.99 3.05
C LEU A 232 32.67 -33.13 2.22
N ALA A 233 31.38 -33.04 1.88
CA ALA A 233 30.68 -34.02 1.06
C ALA A 233 31.14 -34.05 -0.41
N THR A 234 31.52 -32.90 -0.98
CA THR A 234 31.75 -32.77 -2.42
C THR A 234 33.23 -32.60 -2.81
N THR A 235 34.14 -32.44 -1.84
CA THR A 235 35.56 -32.22 -2.15
C THR A 235 36.18 -33.45 -2.82
N SER A 236 36.90 -33.23 -3.93
CA SER A 236 37.55 -34.27 -4.73
C SER A 236 38.82 -34.84 -4.08
N SER A 237 39.49 -34.07 -3.22
CA SER A 237 40.67 -34.51 -2.47
C SER A 237 40.40 -35.70 -1.55
N LEU A 238 39.19 -35.79 -1.00
CA LEU A 238 38.74 -36.93 -0.19
C LEU A 238 38.23 -38.09 -1.05
N ALA A 239 37.86 -37.83 -2.31
CA ALA A 239 37.43 -38.86 -3.27
C ALA A 239 38.63 -39.62 -3.86
N ALA A 240 39.76 -38.95 -4.09
CA ALA A 240 40.98 -39.57 -4.61
C ALA A 240 41.69 -40.48 -3.60
N SER A 241 41.53 -40.24 -2.29
CA SER A 241 42.15 -41.03 -1.23
C SER A 241 41.31 -42.22 -0.76
N SER A 242 40.11 -42.42 -1.31
CA SER A 242 39.18 -43.45 -0.82
C SER A 242 38.47 -44.20 -1.96
N THR A 243 38.87 -45.44 -2.18
CA THR A 243 38.24 -46.35 -3.15
C THR A 243 36.93 -47.00 -2.64
N ALA A 244 36.50 -46.68 -1.41
CA ALA A 244 35.46 -47.43 -0.68
C ALA A 244 34.19 -46.65 -0.30
N TYR A 245 34.03 -45.37 -0.67
CA TYR A 245 32.88 -44.56 -0.20
C TYR A 245 31.91 -44.16 -1.32
N PRO A 246 30.58 -44.29 -1.12
CA PRO A 246 29.60 -43.88 -2.11
C PRO A 246 29.61 -42.35 -2.25
N SER A 247 30.11 -41.87 -3.38
CA SER A 247 29.91 -40.47 -3.81
C SER A 247 28.49 -40.23 -4.35
N ASP A 248 27.80 -41.32 -4.72
CA ASP A 248 26.43 -41.33 -5.20
C ASP A 248 25.44 -41.20 -4.03
N GLY A 249 24.91 -40.00 -3.82
CA GLY A 249 23.85 -39.77 -2.83
C GLY A 249 23.81 -38.40 -2.16
N TRP A 250 24.81 -37.55 -2.39
CA TRP A 250 24.72 -36.16 -1.94
C TRP A 250 23.72 -35.37 -2.81
N SER A 251 22.73 -34.75 -2.20
CA SER A 251 21.75 -33.90 -2.88
C SER A 251 21.23 -32.82 -1.94
N ARG A 252 21.06 -31.59 -2.48
CA ARG A 252 20.46 -30.47 -1.73
C ARG A 252 19.05 -30.81 -1.18
N PHE A 253 18.36 -31.72 -1.85
CA PHE A 253 16.97 -32.11 -1.56
C PHE A 253 16.85 -33.46 -0.84
N SER A 254 17.95 -34.17 -0.59
CA SER A 254 17.95 -35.43 0.19
C SER A 254 18.72 -35.23 1.50
N PRO A 255 18.01 -34.90 2.61
CA PRO A 255 18.64 -34.75 3.91
C PRO A 255 19.37 -36.04 4.32
N SER A 256 18.66 -37.17 4.37
CA SER A 256 19.19 -38.44 4.90
C SER A 256 20.36 -38.99 4.07
N GLY A 257 20.29 -38.89 2.74
CA GLY A 257 21.39 -39.27 1.84
C GLY A 257 22.64 -38.43 2.09
N SER A 258 22.47 -37.11 2.12
CA SER A 258 23.59 -36.18 2.36
C SER A 258 24.21 -36.35 3.74
N TRP A 259 23.39 -36.61 4.78
CA TRP A 259 23.88 -36.89 6.12
C TRP A 259 24.78 -38.13 6.19
N ARG A 260 24.42 -39.21 5.49
CA ARG A 260 25.24 -40.44 5.45
C ARG A 260 26.60 -40.19 4.79
N VAL A 261 26.61 -39.50 3.65
CA VAL A 261 27.85 -39.14 2.94
C VAL A 261 28.77 -38.29 3.81
N ILE A 262 28.20 -37.29 4.50
CA ILE A 262 28.97 -36.39 5.37
C ILE A 262 29.56 -37.14 6.57
N ARG A 263 28.82 -38.04 7.21
CA ARG A 263 29.32 -38.83 8.34
C ARG A 263 30.43 -39.79 7.92
N ALA A 264 30.26 -40.51 6.81
CA ALA A 264 31.26 -41.44 6.30
C ALA A 264 32.59 -40.72 6.01
N ARG A 265 32.52 -39.55 5.37
CA ARG A 265 33.73 -38.73 5.12
C ARG A 265 34.33 -38.13 6.39
N ALA A 266 33.52 -37.76 7.38
CA ALA A 266 34.02 -37.26 8.65
C ALA A 266 34.78 -38.34 9.44
N ALA A 267 34.27 -39.59 9.45
CA ALA A 267 34.96 -40.73 10.05
C ALA A 267 36.29 -41.03 9.34
N ALA A 268 36.31 -41.06 8.00
CA ALA A 268 37.53 -41.26 7.22
C ALA A 268 38.60 -40.19 7.48
N VAL A 269 38.19 -38.93 7.66
CA VAL A 269 39.13 -37.86 8.05
C VAL A 269 39.64 -38.07 9.47
N ALA A 270 38.79 -38.49 10.41
CA ALA A 270 39.18 -38.76 11.78
C ALA A 270 40.21 -39.90 11.89
N GLU A 271 40.00 -40.99 11.14
CA GLU A 271 40.93 -42.11 11.04
C GLU A 271 42.32 -41.63 10.59
N ARG A 272 42.39 -40.90 9.47
CA ARG A 272 43.66 -40.35 8.96
C ARG A 272 44.30 -39.34 9.91
N VAL A 273 43.52 -38.60 10.69
CA VAL A 273 44.05 -37.69 11.71
C VAL A 273 44.65 -38.50 12.88
N ALA A 274 44.03 -39.61 13.27
CA ALA A 274 44.57 -40.51 14.29
C ALA A 274 45.88 -41.18 13.81
N ASP A 275 45.91 -41.68 12.57
CA ASP A 275 47.10 -42.29 11.95
C ASP A 275 48.26 -41.29 11.86
N ALA A 276 47.97 -40.03 11.49
CA ALA A 276 48.96 -38.96 11.45
C ALA A 276 49.58 -38.68 12.83
N GLY A 277 48.76 -38.76 13.89
CA GLY A 277 49.21 -38.65 15.28
C GLY A 277 50.08 -39.82 15.74
N SER A 278 49.85 -41.02 15.18
CA SER A 278 50.63 -42.23 15.47
C SER A 278 51.99 -42.29 14.76
N GLY A 279 52.23 -41.44 13.77
CA GLY A 279 53.51 -41.34 13.07
C GLY A 279 53.50 -41.63 11.57
N ASP A 280 52.37 -42.01 10.98
CA ASP A 280 52.28 -42.32 9.55
C ASP A 280 52.53 -41.06 8.68
N GLU A 281 53.57 -41.12 7.85
CA GLU A 281 54.02 -40.04 6.97
C GLU A 281 52.98 -39.68 5.88
N HIS A 282 52.29 -40.68 5.31
CA HIS A 282 51.26 -40.44 4.29
C HIS A 282 50.02 -39.81 4.91
N ALA A 283 49.65 -40.23 6.12
CA ALA A 283 48.55 -39.66 6.88
C ALA A 283 48.86 -38.21 7.32
N ARG A 284 50.10 -37.93 7.75
CA ARG A 284 50.57 -36.56 8.06
C ARG A 284 50.49 -35.64 6.84
N GLN A 285 50.98 -36.08 5.68
CA GLN A 285 50.89 -35.30 4.44
C GLN A 285 49.43 -35.02 4.07
N PHE A 286 48.56 -36.05 4.09
CA PHE A 286 47.14 -35.90 3.79
C PHE A 286 46.44 -34.91 4.73
N HIS A 287 46.69 -35.01 6.05
CA HIS A 287 46.07 -34.12 7.03
C HIS A 287 46.50 -32.66 6.83
N LEU A 288 47.80 -32.40 6.61
CA LEU A 288 48.31 -31.05 6.34
C LEU A 288 47.70 -30.47 5.05
N GLU A 289 47.69 -31.24 3.96
CA GLU A 289 47.11 -30.82 2.69
C GLU A 289 45.61 -30.55 2.79
N LEU A 290 44.85 -31.36 3.54
CA LEU A 290 43.42 -31.15 3.78
C LEU A 290 43.16 -29.84 4.57
N ARG A 291 43.99 -29.55 5.57
CA ARG A 291 43.94 -28.30 6.34
C ARG A 291 44.24 -27.07 5.49
N VAL A 292 45.28 -27.15 4.65
CA VAL A 292 45.59 -26.11 3.66
C VAL A 292 44.44 -25.95 2.67
N GLN A 293 43.84 -27.05 2.24
CA GLN A 293 42.72 -26.99 1.31
C GLN A 293 41.51 -26.25 1.89
N ALA A 294 41.17 -26.53 3.14
CA ALA A 294 40.10 -25.83 3.86
C ALA A 294 40.40 -24.33 4.02
N LEU A 295 41.65 -23.99 4.38
CA LEU A 295 42.12 -22.60 4.47
C LEU A 295 41.91 -21.85 3.14
N LEU A 296 42.40 -22.40 2.03
CA LEU A 296 42.32 -21.73 0.73
C LEU A 296 40.86 -21.60 0.24
N GLU A 297 40.00 -22.59 0.50
CA GLU A 297 38.58 -22.52 0.12
C GLU A 297 37.82 -21.47 0.95
N ASP A 298 38.11 -21.36 2.24
CA ASP A 298 37.50 -20.35 3.12
C ASP A 298 37.98 -18.93 2.77
N LEU A 299 39.25 -18.78 2.36
CA LEU A 299 39.77 -17.54 1.79
C LEU A 299 39.08 -17.23 0.47
N LEU A 300 39.01 -18.17 -0.47
CA LEU A 300 38.37 -17.98 -1.77
C LEU A 300 36.90 -17.58 -1.64
N ASP A 301 36.14 -18.24 -0.77
CA ASP A 301 34.75 -17.89 -0.48
C ASP A 301 34.60 -16.47 0.07
N SER A 302 35.59 -15.99 0.84
CA SER A 302 35.62 -14.61 1.33
C SER A 302 35.81 -13.56 0.23
N TYR A 303 36.25 -13.97 -0.96
CA TYR A 303 36.45 -13.15 -2.17
C TYR A 303 35.44 -13.46 -3.30
N ARG A 304 34.52 -14.44 -3.15
CA ARG A 304 33.47 -14.75 -4.14
C ARG A 304 32.23 -13.82 -4.01
N ALA A 305 31.56 -13.52 -5.14
CA ALA A 305 30.31 -12.75 -5.18
C ALA A 305 29.20 -13.76 -5.18
N HIS A 306 28.25 -13.58 -4.29
CA HIS A 306 26.99 -14.28 -4.36
C HIS A 306 25.94 -13.29 -4.87
N ALA A 307 24.88 -13.78 -5.53
CA ALA A 307 23.90 -12.97 -6.25
C ALA A 307 23.25 -11.83 -5.43
N LEU A 308 23.27 -11.92 -4.10
CA LEU A 308 22.72 -10.91 -3.18
C LEU A 308 23.79 -10.21 -2.31
N ASP A 309 25.05 -10.60 -2.44
CA ASP A 309 26.14 -10.06 -1.62
C ASP A 309 27.25 -9.52 -2.52
N TRP A 310 27.21 -8.20 -2.76
CA TRP A 310 28.19 -7.42 -3.54
C TRP A 310 29.59 -7.35 -2.86
N ARG A 311 29.92 -8.33 -2.02
CA ARG A 311 31.18 -8.47 -1.28
C ARG A 311 32.42 -8.62 -2.16
N ARG A 312 32.32 -9.15 -3.40
CA ARG A 312 33.44 -9.11 -4.38
C ARG A 312 33.96 -7.69 -4.62
N GLY A 313 33.09 -6.69 -4.56
CA GLY A 313 33.47 -5.28 -4.73
C GLY A 313 34.05 -4.64 -3.46
N LYS A 314 34.05 -5.36 -2.33
CA LYS A 314 34.60 -4.86 -1.05
C LYS A 314 36.09 -5.19 -0.96
N ARG A 315 36.50 -6.47 -1.01
CA ARG A 315 37.91 -6.90 -0.82
C ARG A 315 38.78 -6.65 -2.06
N THR A 316 39.61 -5.62 -2.03
CA THR A 316 40.40 -5.14 -3.17
C THR A 316 41.89 -5.49 -3.10
N VAL A 317 42.34 -6.17 -2.05
CA VAL A 317 43.75 -6.58 -1.85
C VAL A 317 43.81 -8.04 -1.39
N PRO A 318 44.85 -8.80 -1.73
CA PRO A 318 45.01 -10.20 -1.33
C PRO A 318 45.42 -10.33 0.15
N PRO A 319 45.15 -11.47 0.81
CA PRO A 319 45.83 -11.85 2.05
C PRO A 319 47.29 -12.20 1.78
N VAL A 320 48.20 -11.65 2.58
CA VAL A 320 49.65 -11.83 2.42
C VAL A 320 50.26 -12.53 3.63
N VAL A 321 51.00 -13.61 3.39
CA VAL A 321 51.69 -14.40 4.42
C VAL A 321 53.19 -14.22 4.27
N PHE A 322 53.87 -14.05 5.40
CA PHE A 322 55.31 -13.86 5.46
C PHE A 322 55.95 -14.97 6.30
N LEU A 323 56.96 -15.64 5.72
CA LEU A 323 57.79 -16.67 6.37
C LEU A 323 59.24 -16.15 6.41
N PRO A 324 59.68 -15.56 7.55
CA PRO A 324 61.01 -14.95 7.67
C PRO A 324 62.16 -15.92 7.42
N THR A 325 61.97 -17.20 7.74
CA THR A 325 62.91 -18.30 7.50
C THR A 325 62.10 -19.55 7.19
N ALA A 326 62.28 -20.18 6.02
CA ALA A 326 61.60 -21.43 5.68
C ALA A 326 62.61 -22.59 5.63
N THR A 327 62.61 -23.44 6.65
CA THR A 327 63.47 -24.65 6.70
C THR A 327 62.60 -25.90 6.75
N GLN A 328 63.23 -27.08 6.69
CA GLN A 328 62.52 -28.32 6.98
C GLN A 328 62.18 -28.41 8.47
N ASP A 329 63.09 -28.04 9.36
CA ASP A 329 62.95 -28.17 10.81
C ASP A 329 61.79 -27.34 11.37
N ASN A 330 61.61 -26.11 10.87
CA ASN A 330 60.51 -25.24 11.27
C ASN A 330 59.21 -25.47 10.48
N GLY A 331 59.18 -26.47 9.59
CA GLY A 331 58.01 -26.82 8.79
C GLY A 331 57.66 -25.85 7.66
N GLY A 332 58.46 -24.81 7.41
CA GLY A 332 58.20 -23.80 6.37
C GLY A 332 58.18 -24.40 4.96
N ILE A 333 59.14 -25.27 4.66
CA ILE A 333 59.19 -25.98 3.36
C ILE A 333 57.98 -26.92 3.20
N LEU A 334 57.56 -27.61 4.27
CA LEU A 334 56.39 -28.49 4.25
C LEU A 334 55.10 -27.71 3.98
N LEU A 335 54.96 -26.50 4.55
CA LEU A 335 53.81 -25.63 4.29
C LEU A 335 53.78 -25.15 2.83
N ILE A 336 54.91 -24.71 2.28
CA ILE A 336 55.02 -24.29 0.87
C ILE A 336 54.64 -25.44 -0.07
N ASN A 337 55.18 -26.64 0.18
CA ASN A 337 54.86 -27.85 -0.58
C ASN A 337 53.37 -28.20 -0.49
N ALA A 338 52.78 -28.15 0.70
CA ALA A 338 51.36 -28.43 0.88
C ALA A 338 50.46 -27.44 0.12
N ILE A 339 50.81 -26.14 0.12
CA ILE A 339 50.09 -25.12 -0.66
C ILE A 339 50.25 -25.38 -2.16
N ASN A 340 51.47 -25.66 -2.63
CA ASN A 340 51.75 -26.01 -4.02
C ASN A 340 50.95 -27.23 -4.49
N ASN A 341 50.94 -28.32 -3.72
CA ASN A 341 50.25 -29.56 -4.06
C ASN A 341 48.73 -29.36 -4.12
N VAL A 342 48.17 -28.59 -3.19
CA VAL A 342 46.74 -28.26 -3.17
C VAL A 342 46.36 -27.36 -4.34
N ARG A 343 47.21 -26.39 -4.72
CA ARG A 343 46.98 -25.53 -5.89
C ARG A 343 47.12 -26.30 -7.20
N SER A 344 48.11 -27.18 -7.33
CA SER A 344 48.34 -27.98 -8.54
C SER A 344 47.19 -28.95 -8.83
N ARG A 345 46.53 -29.48 -7.79
CA ARG A 345 45.33 -30.33 -7.93
C ARG A 345 44.05 -29.55 -8.21
N ARG A 346 44.07 -28.21 -8.11
CA ARG A 346 42.88 -27.36 -8.30
C ARG A 346 43.02 -26.45 -9.50
N SER A 347 42.01 -26.44 -10.35
CA SER A 347 41.94 -25.52 -11.50
C SER A 347 41.47 -24.11 -11.12
N GLU A 348 41.31 -23.79 -9.82
CA GLU A 348 40.85 -22.47 -9.34
C GLU A 348 41.95 -21.71 -8.61
N VAL A 349 42.21 -20.47 -9.04
CA VAL A 349 43.22 -19.57 -8.46
C VAL A 349 42.69 -18.96 -7.15
N ASP A 350 43.35 -19.28 -6.03
CA ASP A 350 43.05 -18.69 -4.74
C ASP A 350 43.78 -17.34 -4.54
N PRO A 351 43.33 -16.49 -3.59
CA PRO A 351 43.85 -15.13 -3.47
C PRO A 351 45.13 -15.01 -2.61
N LEU A 352 45.68 -16.10 -2.07
CA LEU A 352 46.77 -16.05 -1.09
C LEU A 352 48.12 -15.68 -1.74
N LEU A 353 48.77 -14.65 -1.25
CA LEU A 353 50.14 -14.29 -1.61
C LEU A 353 51.07 -14.69 -0.46
N LEU A 354 52.19 -15.36 -0.77
CA LEU A 354 53.18 -15.78 0.23
C LEU A 354 54.57 -15.28 -0.16
N LEU A 355 55.31 -14.74 0.81
CA LEU A 355 56.73 -14.40 0.69
C LEU A 355 57.52 -15.14 1.76
N ALA A 356 58.47 -15.96 1.33
CA ALA A 356 59.36 -16.72 2.21
C ALA A 356 60.83 -16.42 1.89
N SER A 357 61.69 -16.46 2.92
CA SER A 357 63.13 -16.63 2.71
C SER A 357 63.49 -18.11 2.82
N LEU A 358 64.50 -18.54 2.06
CA LEU A 358 65.08 -19.89 2.15
C LEU A 358 66.60 -19.74 2.25
N PRO A 359 67.27 -20.38 3.25
CA PRO A 359 68.73 -20.34 3.35
C PRO A 359 69.43 -20.89 2.11
N ALA A 360 70.59 -20.33 1.74
CA ALA A 360 71.30 -20.64 0.50
C ALA A 360 71.71 -22.12 0.36
N ASP A 361 72.03 -22.78 1.47
CA ASP A 361 72.45 -24.18 1.53
C ASP A 361 71.28 -25.18 1.46
N ARG A 362 70.03 -24.70 1.53
CA ARG A 362 68.82 -25.53 1.51
C ARG A 362 68.17 -25.53 0.13
N ILE A 363 67.80 -26.72 -0.34
CA ILE A 363 67.08 -26.90 -1.61
C ILE A 363 65.74 -27.57 -1.32
N MET A 364 64.67 -27.04 -1.91
CA MET A 364 63.38 -27.72 -1.92
C MET A 364 63.43 -28.88 -2.92
N ARG A 365 63.13 -30.10 -2.46
CA ARG A 365 63.11 -31.29 -3.34
C ARG A 365 62.08 -31.08 -4.47
N HIS A 366 62.40 -31.54 -5.69
CA HIS A 366 61.57 -31.40 -6.89
C HIS A 366 61.34 -29.96 -7.40
N THR A 367 62.29 -29.07 -7.10
CA THR A 367 62.35 -27.74 -7.73
C THR A 367 62.87 -27.88 -9.16
N PRO A 368 62.19 -27.32 -10.18
CA PRO A 368 62.74 -27.22 -11.53
C PRO A 368 64.07 -26.44 -11.54
N PRO A 369 65.01 -26.72 -12.47
CA PRO A 369 66.21 -25.90 -12.63
C PRO A 369 65.80 -24.44 -12.89
N LEU A 370 66.59 -23.50 -12.36
CA LEU A 370 66.36 -22.07 -12.56
C LEU A 370 66.41 -21.77 -14.07
N PRO A 371 65.35 -21.17 -14.65
CA PRO A 371 65.38 -20.72 -16.03
C PRO A 371 66.51 -19.68 -16.21
N PRO A 372 67.16 -19.65 -17.39
CA PRO A 372 68.16 -18.63 -17.70
C PRO A 372 67.59 -17.23 -17.48
N GLU A 373 68.44 -16.31 -17.04
CA GLU A 373 68.03 -14.93 -16.76
C GLU A 373 67.44 -14.31 -18.04
N PRO A 374 66.21 -13.75 -17.99
CA PRO A 374 65.63 -13.13 -19.17
C PRO A 374 66.50 -11.93 -19.61
N PRO A 375 66.71 -11.73 -20.92
CA PRO A 375 67.52 -10.62 -21.41
C PRO A 375 66.94 -9.29 -20.92
N ALA A 376 67.82 -8.38 -20.51
CA ALA A 376 67.46 -7.04 -20.04
C ALA A 376 66.93 -6.18 -21.20
N ASP A 377 65.69 -6.40 -21.62
CA ASP A 377 65.02 -5.50 -22.55
C ASP A 377 64.72 -4.19 -21.81
N GLY A 378 65.33 -3.09 -22.25
CA GLY A 378 65.29 -1.76 -21.64
C GLY A 378 63.91 -1.07 -21.57
N ARG A 379 62.82 -1.84 -21.56
CA ARG A 379 61.43 -1.37 -21.45
C ARG A 379 60.62 -1.99 -20.29
N SER A 380 61.14 -2.93 -19.49
CA SER A 380 60.31 -3.56 -18.43
C SER A 380 61.06 -3.90 -17.14
N GLY A 381 60.70 -3.20 -16.04
CA GLY A 381 60.73 -3.71 -14.66
C GLY A 381 62.08 -4.09 -14.02
N SER A 382 62.07 -4.28 -12.69
CA SER A 382 63.16 -4.98 -11.99
C SER A 382 63.25 -6.44 -12.46
N GLY A 383 64.40 -7.10 -12.35
CA GLY A 383 64.56 -8.51 -12.74
C GLY A 383 63.54 -9.46 -12.07
N ALA A 384 63.04 -9.11 -10.89
CA ALA A 384 61.96 -9.83 -10.21
C ALA A 384 60.61 -9.81 -10.96
N ARG A 385 60.32 -8.72 -11.69
CA ARG A 385 59.08 -8.58 -12.47
C ARG A 385 59.12 -9.44 -13.74
N ALA A 386 60.21 -9.40 -14.50
CA ALA A 386 60.38 -10.22 -15.69
C ALA A 386 60.27 -11.72 -15.35
N ARG A 387 60.83 -12.14 -14.20
CA ARG A 387 60.68 -13.52 -13.70
C ARG A 387 59.25 -13.88 -13.30
N TYR A 388 58.47 -12.93 -12.78
CA TYR A 388 57.05 -13.17 -12.50
C TYR A 388 56.27 -13.39 -13.80
N GLU A 389 56.51 -12.58 -14.83
CA GLU A 389 55.84 -12.69 -16.13
C GLU A 389 56.15 -14.02 -16.82
N SER A 390 57.43 -14.41 -16.89
CA SER A 390 57.83 -15.71 -17.45
C SER A 390 57.26 -16.89 -16.65
N TRP A 391 57.27 -16.80 -15.31
CA TRP A 391 56.66 -17.82 -14.46
C TRP A 391 55.15 -17.98 -14.72
N VAL A 392 54.42 -16.88 -14.93
CA VAL A 392 52.97 -16.94 -15.27
C VAL A 392 52.74 -17.62 -16.62
N GLU A 393 53.58 -17.34 -17.62
CA GLU A 393 53.51 -18.00 -18.93
C GLU A 393 53.76 -19.50 -18.82
N ASP A 394 54.79 -19.91 -18.08
CA ASP A 394 55.15 -21.32 -17.84
C ASP A 394 54.09 -22.08 -17.03
N LEU A 395 53.37 -21.39 -16.12
CA LEU A 395 52.30 -21.98 -15.32
C LEU A 395 51.15 -22.54 -16.18
N SER A 396 50.91 -21.93 -17.36
CA SER A 396 49.88 -22.38 -18.31
C SER A 396 50.23 -23.70 -18.99
N VAL A 397 51.52 -24.02 -19.13
CA VAL A 397 52.06 -25.25 -19.71
C VAL A 397 52.16 -26.37 -18.66
N GLY A 398 52.36 -26.01 -17.39
CA GLY A 398 52.59 -26.95 -16.27
C GLY A 398 51.35 -27.59 -15.61
N GLN A 399 50.12 -27.29 -16.04
CA GLN A 399 48.89 -27.84 -15.41
C GLN A 399 48.54 -29.29 -15.77
N ALA A 400 49.44 -30.05 -16.42
CA ALA A 400 49.22 -31.46 -16.74
C ALA A 400 49.31 -32.36 -15.48
N PRO A 401 48.41 -33.36 -15.29
CA PRO A 401 48.39 -34.21 -14.09
C PRO A 401 49.71 -34.95 -13.79
N ALA A 402 50.54 -35.20 -14.80
CA ALA A 402 51.84 -35.84 -14.67
C ALA A 402 52.93 -34.93 -14.04
N ALA A 403 52.70 -33.62 -13.96
CA ALA A 403 53.64 -32.62 -13.43
C ALA A 403 53.43 -32.28 -11.95
N ALA A 404 52.52 -32.95 -11.23
CA ALA A 404 52.25 -32.72 -9.80
C ALA A 404 53.46 -32.91 -8.86
N VAL A 405 54.58 -33.42 -9.39
CA VAL A 405 55.86 -33.55 -8.69
C VAL A 405 56.65 -32.23 -8.70
N ALA A 406 56.41 -31.32 -9.66
CA ALA A 406 57.12 -30.04 -9.76
C ALA A 406 56.46 -28.93 -8.90
N LEU A 407 57.28 -28.07 -8.29
CA LEU A 407 56.85 -26.90 -7.51
C LEU A 407 56.32 -25.75 -8.40
N ALA A 408 55.32 -26.02 -9.24
CA ALA A 408 54.81 -25.12 -10.27
C ALA A 408 54.32 -23.76 -9.74
N TRP A 409 53.78 -23.70 -8.51
CA TRP A 409 53.24 -22.47 -7.93
C TRP A 409 54.29 -21.61 -7.20
N VAL A 410 55.55 -22.05 -7.16
CA VAL A 410 56.65 -21.37 -6.49
C VAL A 410 57.39 -20.47 -7.47
N LEU A 411 57.40 -19.17 -7.18
CA LEU A 411 58.24 -18.20 -7.88
C LEU A 411 59.54 -18.05 -7.11
N ARG A 412 60.64 -18.61 -7.64
CA ARG A 412 61.96 -18.44 -7.04
C ARG A 412 62.58 -17.11 -7.49
N LEU A 413 63.05 -16.35 -6.51
CA LEU A 413 63.82 -15.13 -6.72
C LEU A 413 65.25 -15.39 -6.23
N PRO A 414 66.17 -15.80 -7.12
CA PRO A 414 67.59 -15.82 -6.77
C PRO A 414 68.05 -14.37 -6.56
N LEU A 415 68.70 -14.13 -5.44
CA LEU A 415 69.23 -12.82 -5.07
C LEU A 415 70.76 -12.89 -5.14
N PRO A 416 71.41 -12.24 -6.13
CA PRO A 416 72.85 -12.22 -6.26
C PRO A 416 73.53 -11.67 -5.01
N THR A 417 74.64 -12.27 -4.59
CA THR A 417 75.40 -11.82 -3.40
C THR A 417 75.84 -10.37 -3.54
N GLU A 418 76.18 -9.93 -4.76
CA GLU A 418 76.49 -8.53 -5.07
C GLU A 418 75.31 -7.60 -4.76
N GLN A 419 74.10 -7.96 -5.19
CA GLN A 419 72.88 -7.18 -4.95
C GLN A 419 72.43 -7.19 -3.48
N LEU A 420 72.83 -8.19 -2.71
CA LEU A 420 72.54 -8.30 -1.27
C LEU A 420 73.55 -7.52 -0.41
N THR A 421 74.79 -7.37 -0.90
CA THR A 421 75.91 -6.71 -0.19
C THR A 421 76.07 -5.24 -0.55
N HIS A 422 75.77 -4.86 -1.80
CA HIS A 422 75.87 -3.49 -2.27
C HIS A 422 74.85 -2.58 -1.58
N GLU A 423 75.33 -1.59 -0.82
CA GLU A 423 74.48 -0.55 -0.25
C GLU A 423 73.83 0.25 -1.38
N HIS A 424 72.50 0.19 -1.45
CA HIS A 424 71.72 0.85 -2.49
C HIS A 424 71.29 2.23 -2.00
N ALA A 425 72.29 3.12 -1.82
CA ALA A 425 72.08 4.43 -1.25
C ALA A 425 71.03 5.22 -2.08
N HIS A 426 70.00 5.72 -1.39
CA HIS A 426 68.98 6.68 -1.85
C HIS A 426 67.68 6.19 -2.51
N VAL A 427 67.41 4.89 -2.65
CA VAL A 427 66.07 4.44 -3.09
C VAL A 427 65.09 4.43 -1.91
N GLN A 428 64.13 5.38 -1.93
CA GLN A 428 63.07 5.46 -0.92
C GLN A 428 61.94 4.48 -1.24
N LEU A 429 61.66 3.57 -0.32
CA LEU A 429 60.53 2.66 -0.38
C LEU A 429 59.33 3.31 0.30
N VAL A 430 58.25 3.51 -0.47
CA VAL A 430 57.05 4.20 0.00
C VAL A 430 55.83 3.31 -0.20
N THR A 431 54.94 3.28 0.80
CA THR A 431 53.62 2.64 0.64
C THR A 431 52.46 3.59 0.86
N HIS A 432 51.41 3.40 0.06
CA HIS A 432 50.19 4.17 0.12
C HIS A 432 49.07 3.43 0.83
N ARG A 433 48.16 4.19 1.45
CA ARG A 433 46.94 3.64 2.04
C ARG A 433 45.98 3.14 0.97
N VAL A 434 45.50 1.89 1.11
CA VAL A 434 44.44 1.34 0.26
C VAL A 434 43.15 2.18 0.41
N ARG A 435 42.58 2.65 -0.71
CA ARG A 435 41.37 3.50 -0.75
C ARG A 435 40.11 2.69 -0.40
N ARG A 436 39.19 3.31 0.36
CA ARG A 436 37.84 2.76 0.61
C ARG A 436 36.97 2.90 -0.64
N THR A 437 36.18 1.88 -0.98
CA THR A 437 35.27 1.90 -2.14
C THR A 437 33.92 2.55 -1.80
N TRP A 438 33.23 3.14 -2.78
CA TRP A 438 31.87 3.70 -2.62
C TRP A 438 30.84 2.63 -2.22
N VAL A 439 31.07 1.37 -2.63
CA VAL A 439 30.28 0.19 -2.24
C VAL A 439 30.21 0.02 -0.72
N ARG A 440 31.21 0.48 0.04
CA ARG A 440 31.16 0.50 1.52
C ARG A 440 30.10 1.46 2.05
N TRP A 441 29.92 2.61 1.40
CA TRP A 441 28.92 3.61 1.78
C TRP A 441 27.52 3.12 1.41
N VAL A 442 27.30 2.71 0.17
CA VAL A 442 25.98 2.25 -0.30
C VAL A 442 25.51 1.00 0.44
N MET A 443 26.41 0.07 0.75
CA MET A 443 26.08 -1.13 1.53
C MET A 443 26.32 -0.95 3.04
N SER A 444 26.41 0.30 3.53
CA SER A 444 26.43 0.54 4.96
C SER A 444 25.03 0.28 5.54
N GLY A 445 24.96 -0.29 6.74
CA GLY A 445 23.67 -0.51 7.40
C GLY A 445 22.85 0.78 7.49
N ARG A 446 23.51 1.92 7.69
CA ARG A 446 22.86 3.24 7.79
C ARG A 446 22.21 3.69 6.48
N THR A 447 22.86 3.48 5.33
CA THR A 447 22.33 3.89 4.03
C THR A 447 21.11 3.04 3.64
N VAL A 448 21.17 1.72 3.86
CA VAL A 448 20.01 0.84 3.62
C VAL A 448 18.85 1.23 4.54
N THR A 449 19.10 1.55 5.81
CA THR A 449 18.06 2.04 6.74
C THR A 449 17.44 3.33 6.22
N LEU A 450 18.27 4.29 5.80
CA LEU A 450 17.79 5.58 5.33
C LEU A 450 16.92 5.44 4.08
N VAL A 451 17.32 4.58 3.13
CA VAL A 451 16.51 4.27 1.94
C VAL A 451 15.17 3.62 2.31
N LEU A 452 15.17 2.66 3.24
CA LEU A 452 13.93 2.02 3.71
C LEU A 452 13.01 3.03 4.43
N VAL A 453 13.57 3.88 5.30
CA VAL A 453 12.81 4.92 6.00
C VAL A 453 12.24 5.93 5.00
N ALA A 454 13.02 6.37 4.01
CA ALA A 454 12.54 7.28 2.97
C ALA A 454 11.43 6.65 2.12
N ALA A 455 11.54 5.36 1.77
CA ALA A 455 10.49 4.65 1.05
C ALA A 455 9.19 4.52 1.86
N LEU A 456 9.29 4.20 3.17
CA LEU A 456 8.14 4.14 4.07
C LEU A 456 7.49 5.51 4.27
N LEU A 457 8.28 6.57 4.46
CA LEU A 457 7.78 7.94 4.58
C LEU A 457 7.12 8.40 3.28
N GLY A 458 7.73 8.13 2.12
CA GLY A 458 7.13 8.44 0.83
C GLY A 458 5.79 7.72 0.61
N THR A 459 5.70 6.45 1.01
CA THR A 459 4.46 5.67 0.95
C THR A 459 3.38 6.23 1.87
N PHE A 460 3.76 6.64 3.09
CA PHE A 460 2.85 7.28 4.05
C PHE A 460 2.32 8.63 3.54
N LEU A 461 3.20 9.51 3.07
CA LEU A 461 2.82 10.82 2.51
C LEU A 461 1.92 10.66 1.28
N TRP A 462 2.24 9.70 0.42
CA TRP A 462 1.41 9.36 -0.73
C TRP A 462 0.01 8.93 -0.28
N SER A 463 -0.11 8.03 0.71
CA SER A 463 -1.42 7.59 1.24
C SER A 463 -2.24 8.75 1.83
N GLN A 464 -1.61 9.62 2.63
CA GLN A 464 -2.28 10.78 3.22
C GLN A 464 -2.86 11.71 2.15
N GLN A 465 -2.12 11.98 1.09
CA GLN A 465 -2.60 12.80 -0.02
C GLN A 465 -3.86 12.24 -0.69
N TRP A 466 -3.97 10.91 -0.84
CA TRP A 466 -5.17 10.29 -1.41
C TRP A 466 -6.37 10.35 -0.45
N LYS A 467 -6.13 10.25 0.86
CA LYS A 467 -7.19 10.40 1.89
C LYS A 467 -7.77 11.80 1.93
N GLU A 468 -6.94 12.83 1.73
CA GLU A 468 -7.40 14.23 1.62
C GLU A 468 -8.20 14.49 0.33
N THR A 469 -7.87 13.79 -0.76
CA THR A 469 -8.50 14.05 -2.07
C THR A 469 -9.77 13.22 -2.32
N TYR A 470 -9.81 11.97 -1.85
CA TYR A 470 -10.87 11.01 -2.17
C TYR A 470 -11.59 10.51 -0.92
N CYS A 471 -12.86 10.16 -1.08
CA CYS A 471 -13.65 9.57 0.01
C CYS A 471 -13.12 8.20 0.46
N TYR A 472 -12.36 7.51 -0.41
CA TYR A 472 -11.63 6.30 -0.08
C TYR A 472 -10.32 6.22 -0.87
N GLY A 473 -9.19 6.12 -0.16
CA GLY A 473 -7.86 6.07 -0.77
C GLY A 473 -6.75 5.43 0.09
N PRO A 474 -6.88 4.19 0.58
CA PRO A 474 -5.75 3.47 1.18
C PRO A 474 -4.70 3.04 0.14
N LEU A 475 -3.57 2.54 0.63
CA LEU A 475 -2.45 2.04 -0.19
C LEU A 475 -2.81 0.93 -1.21
N VAL A 476 -3.90 0.20 -0.99
CA VAL A 476 -4.29 -0.98 -1.78
C VAL A 476 -5.40 -0.69 -2.79
N GLY A 477 -6.00 0.50 -2.77
CA GLY A 477 -7.05 0.89 -3.69
C GLY A 477 -7.53 2.32 -3.46
N ARG A 478 -8.05 2.96 -4.51
CA ARG A 478 -8.67 4.29 -4.40
C ARG A 478 -9.97 4.31 -5.18
N SER A 479 -10.99 4.98 -4.63
CA SER A 479 -12.19 5.32 -5.39
C SER A 479 -12.02 6.71 -5.96
N THR A 480 -11.83 6.82 -7.27
CA THR A 480 -11.78 8.12 -7.97
C THR A 480 -13.16 8.73 -8.19
N ASP A 481 -14.20 7.99 -7.83
CA ASP A 481 -15.58 8.27 -8.22
C ASP A 481 -16.29 9.12 -7.18
N ALA A 482 -15.71 9.26 -5.97
CA ALA A 482 -16.12 10.18 -4.93
C ALA A 482 -14.91 10.95 -4.39
N ILE A 483 -15.01 12.26 -4.38
CA ILE A 483 -13.96 13.19 -3.96
C ILE A 483 -14.38 13.91 -2.68
N ARG A 484 -13.39 14.28 -1.88
CA ARG A 484 -13.57 15.06 -0.66
C ARG A 484 -13.41 16.54 -1.00
N LEU A 485 -14.35 17.37 -0.55
CA LEU A 485 -14.40 18.81 -0.81
C LEU A 485 -14.80 19.55 0.45
N ASP A 486 -14.46 20.84 0.54
CA ASP A 486 -14.96 21.69 1.60
C ASP A 486 -16.45 22.02 1.38
N GLY A 487 -17.27 21.66 2.36
CA GLY A 487 -18.70 21.95 2.43
C GLY A 487 -19.00 23.30 3.10
N PRO A 488 -20.28 23.70 3.14
CA PRO A 488 -20.71 24.89 3.87
C PRO A 488 -20.26 24.86 5.34
N GLY A 489 -19.76 25.98 5.86
CA GLY A 489 -19.24 26.06 7.25
C GLY A 489 -17.86 25.42 7.47
N GLY A 490 -17.18 24.94 6.42
CA GLY A 490 -15.83 24.39 6.49
C GLY A 490 -15.75 22.91 6.88
N ALA A 491 -16.89 22.21 6.94
CA ALA A 491 -16.94 20.76 7.14
C ALA A 491 -16.61 20.03 5.84
N GLU A 492 -15.78 18.99 5.88
CA GLU A 492 -15.47 18.20 4.68
C GLU A 492 -16.70 17.38 4.25
N GLU A 493 -17.10 17.50 2.98
CA GLU A 493 -18.17 16.74 2.36
C GLU A 493 -17.63 15.76 1.30
N CYS A 494 -18.25 14.58 1.24
CA CYS A 494 -17.91 13.54 0.28
C CYS A 494 -18.85 13.56 -0.92
N VAL A 495 -18.38 14.02 -2.08
CA VAL A 495 -19.21 14.28 -3.27
C VAL A 495 -18.83 13.37 -4.42
N GLY A 496 -19.81 12.74 -5.07
CA GLY A 496 -19.59 11.81 -6.19
C GLY A 496 -20.43 10.54 -6.07
N VAL A 497 -19.92 9.41 -6.55
CA VAL A 497 -20.64 8.13 -6.67
C VAL A 497 -20.02 7.04 -5.80
N ALA A 498 -20.84 6.28 -5.07
CA ALA A 498 -20.40 5.14 -4.28
C ALA A 498 -20.25 3.88 -5.15
N THR A 499 -19.11 3.74 -5.82
CA THR A 499 -18.77 2.53 -6.60
C THR A 499 -17.98 1.50 -5.79
N ALA A 500 -17.24 1.95 -4.76
CA ALA A 500 -16.51 1.10 -3.83
C ALA A 500 -17.35 0.84 -2.57
N SER A 501 -17.20 -0.35 -1.97
CA SER A 501 -17.91 -0.74 -0.75
C SER A 501 -17.61 0.14 0.47
N GLU A 502 -16.47 0.82 0.45
CA GLU A 502 -15.96 1.64 1.53
C GLU A 502 -16.45 3.08 1.45
N VAL A 503 -17.04 3.49 0.31
CA VAL A 503 -17.68 4.81 0.18
C VAL A 503 -19.13 4.69 0.66
N ARG A 504 -19.40 5.23 1.84
CA ARG A 504 -20.73 5.29 2.47
C ARG A 504 -21.04 6.73 2.81
N PHE A 505 -22.09 7.28 2.20
CA PHE A 505 -22.47 8.68 2.42
C PHE A 505 -23.29 8.84 3.69
N ALA A 506 -24.04 7.80 4.10
CA ALA A 506 -24.87 7.82 5.30
C ALA A 506 -24.17 7.20 6.53
N GLU A 507 -22.86 6.91 6.46
CA GLU A 507 -22.11 6.35 7.58
C GLU A 507 -22.15 7.26 8.82
N GLY A 508 -22.59 6.72 9.96
CA GLY A 508 -22.77 7.49 11.19
C GLY A 508 -24.01 8.39 11.20
N ASN A 509 -24.80 8.40 10.13
CA ASN A 509 -26.06 9.13 10.08
C ASN A 509 -27.19 8.31 10.73
N THR A 510 -27.55 8.75 11.94
CA THR A 510 -28.57 8.10 12.79
C THR A 510 -29.99 8.60 12.54
N LEU A 511 -30.21 9.43 11.51
CA LEU A 511 -31.55 9.91 11.13
C LEU A 511 -32.45 8.72 10.80
N GLN A 512 -33.66 8.69 11.35
CA GLN A 512 -34.62 7.60 11.15
C GLN A 512 -35.82 8.06 10.33
N LEU A 513 -36.42 7.14 9.58
CA LEU A 513 -37.72 7.37 8.94
C LEU A 513 -38.81 7.64 9.99
N ASN A 514 -39.90 8.28 9.56
CA ASN A 514 -41.05 8.58 10.42
C ASN A 514 -42.19 7.58 10.17
N GLY A 515 -43.21 7.58 11.03
CA GLY A 515 -44.44 6.81 10.85
C GLY A 515 -44.18 5.32 10.65
N ALA A 516 -44.75 4.74 9.61
CA ALA A 516 -44.58 3.32 9.26
C ALA A 516 -43.16 2.91 8.81
N GLY A 517 -42.16 3.80 8.94
CA GLY A 517 -40.74 3.48 8.80
C GLY A 517 -39.91 3.68 10.09
N GLU A 518 -40.53 4.07 11.20
CA GLU A 518 -39.84 4.37 12.46
C GLU A 518 -38.85 3.27 12.90
N GLY A 519 -37.67 3.67 13.38
CA GLY A 519 -36.58 2.77 13.73
C GLY A 519 -35.62 2.42 12.59
N VAL A 520 -36.02 2.61 11.32
CA VAL A 520 -35.14 2.38 10.17
C VAL A 520 -34.28 3.62 9.91
N THR A 521 -32.96 3.49 10.07
CA THR A 521 -31.99 4.58 9.92
C THR A 521 -31.56 4.81 8.47
N PHE A 522 -31.01 5.99 8.18
CA PHE A 522 -30.44 6.30 6.87
C PHE A 522 -29.27 5.39 6.50
N GLU A 523 -28.35 5.15 7.44
CA GLU A 523 -27.28 4.16 7.25
C GLU A 523 -27.85 2.78 6.90
N ARG A 524 -28.95 2.35 7.54
CA ARG A 524 -29.58 1.05 7.27
C ARG A 524 -30.17 0.96 5.87
N ILE A 525 -30.79 2.02 5.37
CA ILE A 525 -31.31 2.08 3.99
C ILE A 525 -30.17 2.04 2.97
N GLU A 526 -29.10 2.83 3.15
CA GLU A 526 -27.92 2.78 2.28
C GLU A 526 -27.31 1.38 2.26
N GLN A 527 -27.20 0.75 3.44
CA GLN A 527 -26.73 -0.61 3.59
C GLN A 527 -27.66 -1.62 2.89
N ALA A 528 -28.98 -1.45 2.96
CA ALA A 528 -29.94 -2.33 2.30
C ALA A 528 -29.83 -2.27 0.76
N VAL A 529 -29.60 -1.08 0.19
CA VAL A 529 -29.32 -0.92 -1.24
C VAL A 529 -28.04 -1.67 -1.64
N ARG A 530 -27.01 -1.61 -0.80
CA ARG A 530 -25.76 -2.34 -1.04
C ARG A 530 -25.94 -3.85 -0.94
N GLU A 531 -26.73 -4.33 0.01
CA GLU A 531 -27.10 -5.74 0.15
C GLU A 531 -27.84 -6.24 -1.10
N GLN A 532 -28.80 -5.45 -1.60
CA GLN A 532 -29.49 -5.73 -2.87
C GLN A 532 -28.52 -5.79 -4.06
N ASN A 533 -27.60 -4.83 -4.18
CA ASN A 533 -26.59 -4.84 -5.23
C ASN A 533 -25.65 -6.06 -5.15
N ALA A 534 -25.23 -6.44 -3.94
CA ALA A 534 -24.34 -7.57 -3.71
C ALA A 534 -25.03 -8.92 -3.95
N GLY A 535 -26.36 -8.97 -3.80
CA GLY A 535 -27.17 -10.14 -4.12
C GLY A 535 -27.25 -10.47 -5.62
N ILE A 536 -26.95 -9.51 -6.51
CA ILE A 536 -26.96 -9.72 -7.97
C ILE A 536 -25.71 -10.50 -8.37
N LYS A 537 -25.89 -11.73 -8.87
CA LYS A 537 -24.76 -12.62 -9.16
C LYS A 537 -23.96 -12.13 -10.37
N PRO A 538 -22.64 -12.43 -10.44
CA PRO A 538 -21.86 -12.18 -11.65
C PRO A 538 -22.49 -12.85 -12.88
N GLY A 539 -22.74 -12.08 -13.94
CA GLY A 539 -23.35 -12.57 -15.18
C GLY A 539 -24.88 -12.51 -15.23
N GLU A 540 -25.58 -12.21 -14.13
CA GLU A 540 -27.02 -11.94 -14.19
C GLU A 540 -27.30 -10.66 -14.98
N PRO A 541 -28.26 -10.66 -15.94
CA PRO A 541 -28.68 -9.46 -16.65
C PRO A 541 -29.11 -8.38 -15.66
N ARG A 542 -28.59 -7.16 -15.84
CA ARG A 542 -28.90 -6.04 -14.95
C ARG A 542 -28.83 -4.71 -15.67
N VAL A 543 -29.60 -3.77 -15.13
CA VAL A 543 -29.47 -2.34 -15.42
C VAL A 543 -29.09 -1.61 -14.13
N THR A 544 -28.29 -0.57 -14.26
CA THR A 544 -27.81 0.25 -13.15
C THR A 544 -28.44 1.63 -13.24
N VAL A 545 -29.18 1.99 -12.20
CA VAL A 545 -29.69 3.35 -12.00
C VAL A 545 -28.78 4.07 -11.01
N VAL A 546 -28.46 5.34 -11.29
CA VAL A 546 -27.76 6.18 -10.32
C VAL A 546 -28.78 7.08 -9.64
N TYR A 547 -28.98 6.90 -8.34
CA TYR A 547 -29.77 7.83 -7.54
C TYR A 547 -28.88 8.98 -7.06
N ALA A 548 -29.22 10.21 -7.44
CA ALA A 548 -28.48 11.42 -7.10
C ALA A 548 -29.27 12.30 -6.12
N GLY A 549 -28.80 12.40 -4.87
CA GLY A 549 -29.50 13.12 -3.79
C GLY A 549 -28.55 13.76 -2.77
N PRO A 550 -29.09 14.53 -1.79
CA PRO A 550 -28.31 15.12 -0.70
C PRO A 550 -28.09 14.09 0.41
N LEU A 551 -26.99 13.34 0.32
CA LEU A 551 -26.71 12.20 1.21
C LEU A 551 -25.80 12.55 2.39
N THR A 552 -25.20 13.74 2.38
CA THR A 552 -24.42 14.32 3.50
C THR A 552 -25.07 15.62 3.96
N GLY A 553 -25.02 15.90 5.26
CA GLY A 553 -25.55 17.14 5.87
C GLY A 553 -24.47 17.86 6.70
N SER A 554 -24.85 18.96 7.32
CA SER A 554 -23.99 19.65 8.28
C SER A 554 -23.87 18.86 9.59
N ASP A 555 -22.70 18.89 10.26
CA ASP A 555 -22.52 18.25 11.58
C ASP A 555 -23.51 18.80 12.63
N SER A 556 -24.01 20.02 12.41
CA SER A 556 -24.97 20.72 13.28
C SER A 556 -26.41 20.25 13.13
N ASN A 557 -26.81 19.68 11.98
CA ASN A 557 -28.21 19.29 11.76
C ASN A 557 -28.36 18.09 10.81
N LYS A 558 -28.66 16.91 11.38
CA LYS A 558 -28.90 15.69 10.60
C LYS A 558 -30.18 15.77 9.75
N GLU A 559 -31.15 16.61 10.12
CA GLU A 559 -32.41 16.77 9.37
C GLU A 559 -32.18 17.33 7.95
N ASP A 560 -31.04 17.97 7.68
CA ASP A 560 -30.66 18.41 6.32
C ASP A 560 -30.63 17.23 5.32
N THR A 561 -30.43 16.01 5.81
CA THR A 561 -30.42 14.77 5.01
C THR A 561 -31.77 14.05 4.92
N ARG A 562 -32.83 14.60 5.54
CA ARG A 562 -34.19 14.03 5.53
C ARG A 562 -34.67 13.69 4.13
N LYS A 563 -34.45 14.60 3.19
CA LYS A 563 -34.77 14.40 1.79
C LYS A 563 -34.02 13.20 1.19
N GLY A 564 -32.70 13.16 1.40
CA GLY A 564 -31.85 12.08 0.91
C GLY A 564 -32.29 10.71 1.42
N LEU A 565 -32.69 10.64 2.70
CA LEU A 565 -33.24 9.45 3.34
C LEU A 565 -34.58 9.02 2.71
N GLU A 566 -35.57 9.91 2.62
CA GLU A 566 -36.90 9.58 2.11
C GLU A 566 -36.87 9.18 0.63
N GLU A 567 -36.10 9.89 -0.20
CA GLU A 567 -35.95 9.57 -1.61
C GLU A 567 -35.17 8.26 -1.81
N LEU A 568 -34.05 8.03 -1.11
CA LEU A 568 -33.32 6.75 -1.20
C LEU A 568 -34.19 5.58 -0.76
N THR A 569 -35.06 5.79 0.22
CA THR A 569 -36.01 4.77 0.68
C THR A 569 -36.93 4.35 -0.45
N GLY A 570 -37.53 5.28 -1.19
CA GLY A 570 -38.38 4.92 -2.34
C GLY A 570 -37.63 4.21 -3.46
N VAL A 571 -36.37 4.60 -3.72
CA VAL A 571 -35.48 3.90 -4.67
C VAL A 571 -35.22 2.45 -4.21
N TYR A 572 -34.87 2.27 -2.93
CA TYR A 572 -34.66 0.94 -2.33
C TYR A 572 -35.92 0.08 -2.41
N LEU A 573 -37.09 0.66 -2.10
CA LEU A 573 -38.36 -0.06 -2.14
C LEU A 573 -38.66 -0.59 -3.55
N HIS A 574 -38.38 0.19 -4.59
CA HIS A 574 -38.54 -0.27 -5.97
C HIS A 574 -37.48 -1.32 -6.35
N GLN A 575 -36.24 -1.12 -5.92
CA GLN A 575 -35.17 -2.11 -6.12
C GLN A 575 -35.52 -3.47 -5.54
N ARG A 576 -35.94 -3.51 -4.28
CA ARG A 576 -36.38 -4.74 -3.62
C ARG A 576 -37.60 -5.35 -4.32
N PHE A 577 -38.57 -4.52 -4.73
CA PHE A 577 -39.72 -5.00 -5.47
C PHE A 577 -39.30 -5.70 -6.76
N VAL A 578 -38.42 -5.11 -7.56
CA VAL A 578 -37.92 -5.71 -8.81
C VAL A 578 -37.14 -6.99 -8.56
N ASN A 579 -36.19 -6.95 -7.63
CA ASN A 579 -35.22 -8.02 -7.43
C ASN A 579 -35.82 -9.23 -6.70
N ASP A 580 -36.68 -8.99 -5.71
CA ASP A 580 -37.18 -10.00 -4.78
C ASP A 580 -38.68 -10.28 -4.99
N THR A 581 -39.54 -9.25 -4.92
CA THR A 581 -41.01 -9.44 -4.92
C THR A 581 -41.53 -9.88 -6.29
N ALA A 582 -41.22 -9.12 -7.33
CA ALA A 582 -41.54 -9.43 -8.72
C ALA A 582 -40.53 -10.40 -9.34
N ASN A 583 -39.34 -10.55 -8.71
CA ASN A 583 -38.25 -11.42 -9.12
C ASN A 583 -37.98 -11.39 -10.63
N ARG A 584 -37.80 -10.18 -11.20
CA ARG A 584 -37.55 -9.98 -12.63
C ARG A 584 -36.23 -10.63 -13.06
N SER A 585 -36.12 -11.02 -14.34
CA SER A 585 -34.88 -11.62 -14.84
C SER A 585 -33.78 -10.57 -15.01
N VAL A 586 -34.13 -9.35 -15.42
CA VAL A 586 -33.20 -8.21 -15.40
C VAL A 586 -33.23 -7.54 -14.04
N LYS A 587 -32.14 -7.68 -13.27
CA LYS A 587 -32.02 -7.11 -11.93
C LYS A 587 -31.78 -5.60 -11.97
N LEU A 588 -32.27 -4.91 -10.95
CA LEU A 588 -32.01 -3.49 -10.72
C LEU A 588 -30.84 -3.31 -9.74
N ARG A 589 -29.74 -2.76 -10.24
CA ARG A 589 -28.63 -2.27 -9.42
C ARG A 589 -28.78 -0.77 -9.22
N VAL A 590 -28.54 -0.29 -8.00
CA VAL A 590 -28.64 1.13 -7.66
C VAL A 590 -27.30 1.63 -7.15
N LEU A 591 -26.73 2.65 -7.80
CA LEU A 591 -25.57 3.37 -7.26
C LEU A 591 -26.05 4.67 -6.63
N THR A 592 -25.58 4.98 -5.43
CA THR A 592 -25.85 6.26 -4.79
C THR A 592 -24.83 7.30 -5.25
N ALA A 593 -25.29 8.51 -5.53
CA ALA A 593 -24.47 9.65 -5.84
C ALA A 593 -24.84 10.84 -4.94
N ASN A 594 -23.87 11.35 -4.20
CA ASN A 594 -24.07 12.48 -3.32
C ASN A 594 -23.78 13.79 -4.05
N GLY A 595 -24.77 14.68 -4.08
CA GLY A 595 -24.68 16.04 -4.62
C GLY A 595 -24.14 17.08 -3.64
N GLY A 596 -23.62 16.66 -2.48
CA GLY A 596 -23.25 17.53 -1.37
C GLY A 596 -24.45 17.98 -0.54
N GLN A 597 -24.19 18.76 0.51
CA GLN A 597 -25.25 19.34 1.34
C GLN A 597 -26.26 20.10 0.44
N ASP A 598 -27.55 19.84 0.64
CA ASP A 598 -28.64 20.46 -0.12
C ASP A 598 -28.46 20.39 -1.65
N MET A 599 -27.76 19.38 -2.17
CA MET A 599 -27.43 19.30 -3.59
C MET A 599 -26.67 20.53 -4.12
N LEU A 600 -25.89 21.25 -3.32
CA LEU A 600 -25.18 22.45 -3.76
C LEU A 600 -24.00 22.17 -4.71
N ARG A 601 -23.62 20.89 -4.89
CA ARG A 601 -22.52 20.42 -5.75
C ARG A 601 -22.99 19.54 -6.91
N GLN A 602 -24.19 19.77 -7.45
CA GLN A 602 -24.79 18.92 -8.51
C GLN A 602 -23.86 18.68 -9.70
N THR A 603 -23.21 19.73 -10.21
CA THR A 603 -22.34 19.62 -11.38
C THR A 603 -21.12 18.73 -11.13
N THR A 604 -20.55 18.78 -9.91
CA THR A 604 -19.46 17.90 -9.50
C THR A 604 -19.92 16.45 -9.43
N ALA A 605 -21.04 16.18 -8.76
CA ALA A 605 -21.60 14.84 -8.66
C ALA A 605 -21.92 14.27 -10.05
N VAL A 606 -22.58 15.04 -10.91
CA VAL A 606 -22.89 14.64 -12.29
C VAL A 606 -21.65 14.31 -13.12
N ARG A 607 -20.55 15.07 -12.98
CA ARG A 607 -19.30 14.72 -13.67
C ARG A 607 -18.81 13.33 -13.24
N LYS A 608 -18.90 13.00 -11.95
CA LYS A 608 -18.57 11.67 -11.44
C LYS A 608 -19.52 10.58 -11.93
N ILE A 609 -20.81 10.87 -12.03
CA ILE A 609 -21.80 9.96 -12.66
C ILE A 609 -21.40 9.65 -14.10
N ILE A 610 -21.04 10.67 -14.89
CA ILE A 610 -20.61 10.50 -16.28
C ILE A 610 -19.31 9.68 -16.38
N GLU A 611 -18.35 9.92 -15.49
CA GLU A 611 -17.12 9.11 -15.41
C GLU A 611 -17.41 7.63 -15.11
N VAL A 612 -18.38 7.34 -14.25
CA VAL A 612 -18.82 5.96 -13.95
C VAL A 612 -19.55 5.34 -15.14
N ALA A 613 -20.52 6.04 -15.73
CA ALA A 613 -21.29 5.53 -16.88
C ALA A 613 -20.41 5.22 -18.11
N ARG A 614 -19.31 5.96 -18.31
CA ARG A 614 -18.32 5.66 -19.36
C ARG A 614 -17.58 4.33 -19.15
N ARG A 615 -17.43 3.89 -17.90
CA ARG A 615 -16.75 2.63 -17.53
C ARG A 615 -17.71 1.47 -17.35
N ASP A 616 -18.95 1.75 -16.94
CA ASP A 616 -19.99 0.77 -16.68
C ASP A 616 -21.19 0.99 -17.63
N PRO A 617 -21.27 0.26 -18.75
CA PRO A 617 -22.34 0.42 -19.73
C PRO A 617 -23.70 -0.05 -19.23
N SER A 618 -23.79 -0.69 -18.05
CA SER A 618 -25.08 -0.99 -17.44
C SER A 618 -25.75 0.25 -16.84
N VAL A 619 -25.04 1.37 -16.70
CA VAL A 619 -25.63 2.64 -16.23
C VAL A 619 -26.57 3.20 -17.30
N VAL A 620 -27.88 3.20 -17.01
CA VAL A 620 -28.93 3.56 -17.99
C VAL A 620 -29.50 4.96 -17.80
N GLY A 621 -29.28 5.59 -16.65
CA GLY A 621 -29.80 6.92 -16.35
C GLY A 621 -29.69 7.30 -14.88
N VAL A 622 -30.20 8.49 -14.58
CA VAL A 622 -30.19 9.09 -13.23
C VAL A 622 -31.61 9.24 -12.72
N VAL A 623 -31.82 8.91 -11.44
CA VAL A 623 -33.03 9.25 -10.68
C VAL A 623 -32.66 10.28 -9.62
N GLY A 624 -33.49 11.29 -9.41
CA GLY A 624 -33.22 12.34 -8.42
C GLY A 624 -32.79 13.65 -9.08
N LEU A 625 -31.77 14.33 -8.54
CA LEU A 625 -31.50 15.76 -8.79
C LEU A 625 -32.65 16.69 -8.35
N GLY A 626 -33.52 16.21 -7.46
CA GLY A 626 -34.81 16.81 -7.14
C GLY A 626 -34.79 18.19 -6.46
N ARG A 627 -33.65 18.87 -6.32
CA ARG A 627 -33.60 20.25 -5.79
C ARG A 627 -33.32 21.22 -6.93
N ASN A 628 -34.19 22.22 -7.09
CA ASN A 628 -33.98 23.32 -8.02
C ASN A 628 -32.93 24.30 -7.48
N THR A 629 -31.69 24.12 -7.94
CA THR A 629 -30.57 25.01 -7.69
C THR A 629 -30.17 25.81 -8.94
N THR A 630 -29.34 26.83 -8.78
CA THR A 630 -28.70 27.54 -9.91
C THR A 630 -27.86 26.63 -10.81
N ASP A 631 -27.41 25.48 -10.32
CA ASP A 631 -26.60 24.49 -11.05
C ASP A 631 -27.45 23.48 -11.86
N SER A 632 -28.76 23.38 -11.62
CA SER A 632 -29.62 22.30 -12.16
C SER A 632 -29.62 22.23 -13.68
N ALA A 633 -29.70 23.38 -14.35
CA ALA A 633 -29.66 23.44 -15.82
C ALA A 633 -28.31 22.93 -16.36
N ALA A 634 -27.20 23.36 -15.74
CA ALA A 634 -25.87 22.93 -16.15
C ALA A 634 -25.63 21.44 -15.90
N ALA A 635 -26.10 20.92 -14.76
CA ALA A 635 -26.04 19.51 -14.40
C ALA A 635 -26.85 18.64 -15.39
N THR A 636 -28.10 19.04 -15.69
CA THR A 636 -28.97 18.36 -16.65
C THR A 636 -28.37 18.35 -18.05
N GLY A 637 -27.85 19.49 -18.51
CA GLY A 637 -27.19 19.59 -19.82
C GLY A 637 -25.89 18.77 -19.93
N LEU A 638 -25.16 18.56 -18.82
CA LEU A 638 -24.01 17.64 -18.80
C LEU A 638 -24.44 16.18 -19.02
N LEU A 639 -25.52 15.73 -18.36
CA LEU A 639 -26.07 14.39 -18.55
C LEU A 639 -26.63 14.22 -19.97
N GLN A 640 -27.29 15.23 -20.53
CA GLN A 640 -27.77 15.23 -21.91
C GLN A 640 -26.64 14.95 -22.90
N ARG A 641 -25.53 15.70 -22.79
CA ARG A 641 -24.35 15.52 -23.64
C ARG A 641 -23.69 14.15 -23.45
N ALA A 642 -23.87 13.53 -22.29
CA ALA A 642 -23.40 12.18 -22.01
C ALA A 642 -24.39 11.09 -22.47
N GLY A 643 -25.56 11.44 -23.00
CA GLY A 643 -26.58 10.49 -23.43
C GLY A 643 -27.34 9.83 -22.28
N LEU A 644 -27.35 10.45 -21.09
CA LEU A 644 -28.01 9.91 -19.90
C LEU A 644 -29.34 10.64 -19.64
N PRO A 645 -30.48 9.93 -19.59
CA PRO A 645 -31.74 10.49 -19.14
C PRO A 645 -31.75 10.72 -17.63
N VAL A 646 -32.53 11.71 -17.20
CA VAL A 646 -32.83 12.05 -15.81
C VAL A 646 -34.32 11.88 -15.61
N VAL A 647 -34.71 11.00 -14.70
CA VAL A 647 -36.07 10.94 -14.18
C VAL A 647 -36.05 11.63 -12.82
N ASP A 648 -36.45 12.89 -12.82
CA ASP A 648 -36.40 13.75 -11.65
C ASP A 648 -37.53 13.42 -10.69
N THR A 649 -37.21 13.50 -9.40
CA THR A 649 -38.17 13.27 -8.33
C THR A 649 -38.97 14.55 -8.05
N THR A 650 -38.39 15.48 -7.30
CA THR A 650 -39.14 16.55 -6.63
C THR A 650 -38.80 17.96 -7.12
N ASN A 651 -38.05 18.12 -8.21
CA ASN A 651 -37.72 19.43 -8.74
C ASN A 651 -38.91 19.94 -9.56
N SER A 652 -39.58 20.95 -9.04
CA SER A 652 -40.74 21.58 -9.64
C SER A 652 -40.40 22.70 -10.64
N GLY A 653 -39.12 22.91 -10.98
CA GLY A 653 -38.72 23.96 -11.90
C GLY A 653 -39.36 23.80 -13.29
N SER A 654 -39.96 24.87 -13.81
CA SER A 654 -40.79 24.84 -15.03
C SER A 654 -39.96 24.86 -16.33
N ASP A 655 -38.66 25.12 -16.25
CA ASP A 655 -37.79 25.33 -17.40
C ASP A 655 -37.04 24.06 -17.87
N LEU A 656 -36.77 23.10 -16.99
CA LEU A 656 -35.87 21.98 -17.28
C LEU A 656 -36.37 21.10 -18.45
N ALA A 657 -37.65 20.73 -18.47
CA ALA A 657 -38.21 19.93 -19.56
C ALA A 657 -38.26 20.70 -20.90
N ARG A 658 -38.44 22.03 -20.85
CA ARG A 658 -38.43 22.92 -22.03
C ARG A 658 -37.02 23.04 -22.64
N LEU A 659 -35.99 23.01 -21.79
CA LEU A 659 -34.61 23.20 -22.21
C LEU A 659 -33.90 21.87 -22.54
N TYR A 660 -34.28 20.78 -21.87
CA TYR A 660 -33.52 19.53 -21.88
C TYR A 660 -34.42 18.31 -22.16
N PRO A 661 -34.31 17.67 -23.34
CA PRO A 661 -35.12 16.52 -23.73
C PRO A 661 -34.74 15.22 -23.00
N ASN A 662 -33.63 15.20 -22.26
CA ASN A 662 -33.27 14.09 -21.40
C ASN A 662 -33.87 14.22 -19.99
N TYR A 663 -34.61 15.28 -19.70
CA TYR A 663 -35.24 15.52 -18.40
C TYR A 663 -36.70 15.07 -18.40
N PHE A 664 -37.08 14.29 -17.38
CA PHE A 664 -38.41 13.73 -17.20
C PHE A 664 -38.86 13.99 -15.75
N GLY A 665 -39.68 15.01 -15.53
CA GLY A 665 -40.15 15.43 -14.20
C GLY A 665 -41.35 14.62 -13.72
N LEU A 666 -41.39 14.27 -12.43
CA LEU A 666 -42.58 13.68 -11.81
C LEU A 666 -43.38 14.71 -10.99
N ALA A 667 -42.72 15.68 -10.37
CA ALA A 667 -43.38 16.78 -9.68
C ALA A 667 -44.08 17.71 -10.67
N ALA A 668 -45.26 18.19 -10.30
CA ALA A 668 -45.92 19.26 -11.05
C ALA A 668 -45.05 20.52 -11.05
N THR A 669 -45.00 21.20 -12.18
CA THR A 669 -44.18 22.42 -12.30
C THR A 669 -44.71 23.54 -11.41
N ASP A 670 -43.84 24.45 -10.99
CA ASP A 670 -44.20 25.65 -10.20
C ASP A 670 -45.30 26.45 -10.92
N GLU A 671 -45.26 26.51 -12.26
CA GLU A 671 -46.33 27.10 -13.09
C GLU A 671 -47.66 26.33 -13.00
N GLU A 672 -47.66 24.99 -13.15
CA GLU A 672 -48.89 24.20 -13.01
C GLU A 672 -49.51 24.30 -11.61
N GLN A 673 -48.67 24.39 -10.57
CA GLN A 673 -49.12 24.59 -9.20
C GLN A 673 -49.72 25.98 -9.01
N ALA A 674 -49.04 27.03 -9.50
CA ALA A 674 -49.53 28.40 -9.44
C ALA A 674 -50.84 28.57 -10.20
N ASP A 675 -50.98 27.99 -11.40
CA ASP A 675 -52.23 28.00 -12.17
C ASP A 675 -53.39 27.40 -11.38
N ALA A 676 -53.17 26.24 -10.74
CA ALA A 676 -54.18 25.55 -9.96
C ALA A 676 -54.59 26.33 -8.70
N VAL A 677 -53.63 26.91 -7.97
CA VAL A 677 -53.92 27.80 -6.84
C VAL A 677 -54.60 29.10 -7.30
N GLY A 678 -54.27 29.59 -8.51
CA GLY A 678 -54.88 30.75 -9.14
C GLY A 678 -56.38 30.61 -9.38
N LEU A 679 -56.89 29.38 -9.54
CA LEU A 679 -58.33 29.12 -9.62
C LEU A 679 -59.07 29.50 -8.33
N ILE A 680 -58.42 29.29 -7.18
CA ILE A 680 -58.93 29.66 -5.85
C ILE A 680 -58.74 31.16 -5.64
N ALA A 681 -57.56 31.69 -5.94
CA ALA A 681 -57.24 33.11 -5.81
C ALA A 681 -58.21 34.00 -6.60
N ARG A 682 -58.56 33.59 -7.82
CA ARG A 682 -59.51 34.31 -8.68
C ARG A 682 -60.93 34.34 -8.10
N GLN A 683 -61.40 33.22 -7.54
CA GLN A 683 -62.70 33.17 -6.86
C GLN A 683 -62.72 34.02 -5.59
N LEU A 684 -61.58 34.11 -4.88
CA LEU A 684 -61.43 34.99 -3.73
C LEU A 684 -61.48 36.46 -4.15
N ALA A 685 -60.74 36.84 -5.20
CA ALA A 685 -60.73 38.19 -5.75
C ALA A 685 -62.14 38.65 -6.19
N ASP A 686 -62.91 37.76 -6.85
CA ASP A 686 -64.27 38.04 -7.31
C ASP A 686 -65.25 38.36 -6.14
N ARG A 687 -64.94 37.94 -4.90
CA ARG A 687 -65.76 38.19 -3.69
C ARG A 687 -65.32 39.45 -2.91
N LEU A 688 -64.26 40.14 -3.33
CA LEU A 688 -63.65 41.24 -2.60
C LEU A 688 -63.81 42.58 -3.36
N ASP A 689 -64.01 43.67 -2.61
CA ASP A 689 -63.93 45.02 -3.18
C ASP A 689 -62.47 45.51 -3.19
N ARG A 690 -61.94 45.77 -4.39
CA ARG A 690 -60.54 46.16 -4.67
C ARG A 690 -59.52 45.19 -4.03
N PRO A 691 -59.48 43.92 -4.46
CA PRO A 691 -58.63 42.90 -3.87
C PRO A 691 -57.14 43.27 -3.95
N GLN A 692 -56.43 43.22 -2.82
CA GLN A 692 -55.03 43.61 -2.73
C GLN A 692 -54.15 42.44 -2.27
N ALA A 693 -52.99 42.26 -2.90
CA ALA A 693 -52.07 41.18 -2.55
C ALA A 693 -50.61 41.63 -2.48
N VAL A 694 -49.79 40.85 -1.78
CA VAL A 694 -48.33 41.00 -1.72
C VAL A 694 -47.64 39.70 -2.11
N VAL A 695 -46.44 39.82 -2.69
CA VAL A 695 -45.52 38.68 -2.83
C VAL A 695 -44.40 38.86 -1.83
N LEU A 696 -44.13 37.81 -1.05
CA LEU A 696 -43.06 37.77 -0.07
C LEU A 696 -42.11 36.62 -0.41
N SER A 697 -40.88 36.93 -0.80
CA SER A 697 -39.91 35.94 -1.28
C SER A 697 -38.58 36.00 -0.54
N ARG A 698 -37.87 34.87 -0.45
CA ARG A 698 -36.49 34.86 0.07
C ARG A 698 -35.56 35.63 -0.86
N LYS A 699 -34.69 36.46 -0.29
CA LYS A 699 -33.59 37.13 -1.00
C LYS A 699 -32.43 36.15 -1.15
N VAL A 700 -32.14 35.76 -2.39
CA VAL A 700 -30.98 34.92 -2.71
C VAL A 700 -29.71 35.77 -2.67
N GLY A 701 -28.77 35.43 -1.77
CA GLY A 701 -27.45 36.05 -1.67
C GLY A 701 -26.40 35.40 -2.58
N ASN A 702 -25.16 35.89 -2.57
CA ASN A 702 -24.09 35.36 -3.44
C ASN A 702 -23.74 33.88 -3.19
N GLU A 703 -23.96 33.38 -1.97
CA GLU A 703 -23.68 31.98 -1.59
C GLU A 703 -24.93 31.10 -1.58
N ASP A 704 -26.12 31.68 -1.75
CA ASP A 704 -27.38 30.94 -1.83
C ASP A 704 -27.62 30.52 -3.29
N LYS A 705 -27.86 29.22 -3.51
CA LYS A 705 -28.13 28.65 -4.83
C LYS A 705 -29.61 28.31 -5.03
N ASP A 706 -30.50 28.77 -4.16
CA ASP A 706 -31.93 28.42 -4.19
C ASP A 706 -32.67 29.09 -5.36
N ARG A 707 -32.75 28.39 -6.50
CA ARG A 707 -33.46 28.85 -7.70
C ARG A 707 -34.99 28.72 -7.55
N TYR A 708 -35.46 27.79 -6.74
CA TYR A 708 -36.89 27.57 -6.50
C TYR A 708 -37.60 28.82 -5.95
N THR A 709 -37.05 29.47 -4.92
CA THR A 709 -37.71 30.67 -4.34
C THR A 709 -37.78 31.83 -5.32
N THR A 710 -36.78 31.94 -6.21
CA THR A 710 -36.77 32.92 -7.31
C THR A 710 -37.86 32.63 -8.34
N GLU A 711 -38.06 31.36 -8.70
CA GLU A 711 -39.13 30.94 -9.61
C GLU A 711 -40.51 31.10 -8.99
N GLN A 712 -40.68 30.66 -7.74
CA GLN A 712 -41.91 30.84 -6.95
C GLN A 712 -42.34 32.31 -6.85
N ARG A 713 -41.39 33.24 -6.67
CA ARG A 713 -41.68 34.68 -6.71
C ARG A 713 -42.25 35.09 -8.06
N ARG A 714 -41.65 34.64 -9.17
CA ARG A 714 -42.10 34.97 -10.53
C ARG A 714 -43.51 34.43 -10.78
N VAL A 715 -43.75 33.15 -10.54
CA VAL A 715 -45.06 32.52 -10.80
C VAL A 715 -46.13 33.06 -9.86
N GLY A 716 -45.79 33.38 -8.61
CA GLY A 716 -46.72 34.02 -7.67
C GLY A 716 -47.13 35.42 -8.08
N LEU A 717 -46.19 36.23 -8.58
CA LEU A 717 -46.47 37.57 -9.13
C LEU A 717 -47.42 37.49 -10.33
N GLU A 718 -47.18 36.54 -11.22
CA GLU A 718 -47.99 36.31 -12.43
C GLU A 718 -49.40 35.85 -12.06
N MET A 719 -49.50 34.78 -11.26
CA MET A 719 -50.76 34.21 -10.79
C MET A 719 -51.65 35.24 -10.09
N LEU A 720 -51.11 36.06 -9.17
CA LEU A 720 -51.89 37.05 -8.45
C LEU A 720 -52.46 38.14 -9.37
N LYS A 721 -51.64 38.64 -10.32
CA LYS A 721 -52.08 39.62 -11.32
C LYS A 721 -53.19 39.05 -12.19
N GLU A 722 -52.99 37.84 -12.71
CA GLU A 722 -53.97 37.19 -13.57
C GLU A 722 -55.26 36.87 -12.84
N SER A 723 -55.19 36.60 -11.53
CA SER A 723 -56.33 36.34 -10.66
C SER A 723 -57.12 37.60 -10.28
N GLY A 724 -56.66 38.79 -10.66
CA GLY A 724 -57.38 40.06 -10.45
C GLY A 724 -56.98 40.86 -9.21
N PHE A 725 -55.90 40.49 -8.51
CA PHE A 725 -55.39 41.27 -7.38
C PHE A 725 -54.56 42.48 -7.83
N ALA A 726 -54.74 43.60 -7.13
CA ALA A 726 -53.80 44.72 -7.18
C ALA A 726 -52.57 44.39 -6.31
N LEU A 727 -51.39 44.34 -6.93
CA LEU A 727 -50.14 44.10 -6.20
C LEU A 727 -49.71 45.34 -5.42
N ALA A 728 -49.70 45.22 -4.10
CA ALA A 728 -49.28 46.27 -3.18
C ALA A 728 -47.75 46.37 -3.08
N ALA A 729 -47.09 45.21 -3.03
CA ALA A 729 -45.65 45.11 -2.87
C ALA A 729 -45.12 43.75 -3.37
N ASP A 730 -43.85 43.78 -3.79
CA ASP A 730 -43.00 42.63 -4.05
C ASP A 730 -41.81 42.74 -3.09
N THR A 731 -41.94 42.08 -1.93
CA THR A 731 -41.05 42.25 -0.79
C THR A 731 -40.15 41.04 -0.63
N GLN A 732 -38.90 41.30 -0.24
CA GLN A 732 -37.93 40.25 0.01
C GLN A 732 -37.50 40.22 1.47
N TYR A 733 -37.21 39.02 1.97
CA TYR A 733 -36.64 38.82 3.30
C TYR A 733 -35.29 38.11 3.22
N SER A 734 -34.41 38.40 4.18
CA SER A 734 -33.11 37.76 4.28
C SER A 734 -33.15 36.63 5.31
N LEU A 735 -32.14 35.76 5.30
CA LEU A 735 -31.87 34.86 6.42
C LEU A 735 -30.97 35.54 7.46
N SER A 736 -31.03 35.04 8.69
CA SER A 736 -30.07 35.36 9.74
C SER A 736 -28.63 35.02 9.30
N LYS A 737 -27.62 35.57 9.99
CA LYS A 737 -26.20 35.39 9.60
C LYS A 737 -25.71 33.95 9.63
N ASP A 738 -26.33 33.11 10.45
CA ASP A 738 -26.13 31.67 10.55
C ASP A 738 -26.97 30.88 9.53
N GLY A 739 -27.75 31.56 8.69
CA GLY A 739 -28.58 30.96 7.63
C GLY A 739 -29.81 30.19 8.15
N GLY A 740 -29.97 30.05 9.46
CA GLY A 740 -30.94 29.13 10.07
C GLY A 740 -32.35 29.68 10.30
N SER A 741 -32.57 31.00 10.18
CA SER A 741 -33.89 31.60 10.43
C SER A 741 -34.24 32.74 9.49
N ALA A 742 -35.50 32.80 9.07
CA ALA A 742 -36.02 33.90 8.26
C ALA A 742 -36.10 35.21 9.07
N ASN A 743 -35.47 36.28 8.56
CA ASN A 743 -35.63 37.62 9.11
C ASN A 743 -36.83 38.31 8.45
N LEU A 744 -38.01 38.10 9.03
CA LEU A 744 -39.30 38.58 8.53
C LEU A 744 -39.83 39.83 9.23
N ASP A 745 -39.16 40.31 10.29
CA ASP A 745 -39.65 41.38 11.14
C ASP A 745 -39.93 42.69 10.37
N ALA A 746 -38.92 43.22 9.68
CA ALA A 746 -39.07 44.45 8.90
C ALA A 746 -40.04 44.31 7.70
N PRO A 747 -39.97 43.23 6.88
CA PRO A 747 -40.99 42.96 5.86
C PRO A 747 -42.42 42.93 6.40
N LEU A 748 -42.65 42.23 7.51
CA LEU A 748 -44.00 42.09 8.09
C LEU A 748 -44.48 43.38 8.75
N HIS A 749 -43.61 44.14 9.43
CA HIS A 749 -43.97 45.48 9.90
C HIS A 749 -44.39 46.41 8.77
N THR A 750 -43.73 46.31 7.61
CA THR A 750 -44.10 47.10 6.41
C THR A 750 -45.44 46.65 5.85
N ILE A 751 -45.67 45.34 5.73
CA ILE A 751 -46.90 44.77 5.16
C ILE A 751 -48.12 45.03 6.08
N CYS A 752 -47.96 44.76 7.37
CA CYS A 752 -49.04 44.84 8.35
C CYS A 752 -49.32 46.27 8.82
N GLY A 753 -48.33 47.17 8.75
CA GLY A 753 -48.47 48.60 9.05
C GLY A 753 -48.93 49.47 7.87
N ALA A 754 -49.18 48.87 6.70
CA ALA A 754 -49.68 49.61 5.53
C ALA A 754 -51.08 50.18 5.79
N GLU A 755 -51.42 51.29 5.11
CA GLU A 755 -52.75 51.93 5.20
C GLU A 755 -53.89 50.94 4.95
N ARG A 756 -53.68 50.01 4.01
CA ARG A 756 -54.53 48.85 3.77
C ARG A 756 -53.70 47.58 3.82
N VAL A 757 -53.97 46.75 4.83
CA VAL A 757 -53.41 45.39 4.97
C VAL A 757 -53.90 44.52 3.80
N PRO A 758 -53.04 43.72 3.14
CA PRO A 758 -53.43 42.92 1.98
C PRO A 758 -54.49 41.86 2.33
N ASP A 759 -55.29 41.48 1.34
CA ASP A 759 -56.28 40.40 1.43
C ASP A 759 -55.60 39.03 1.19
N ALA A 760 -54.55 39.00 0.37
CA ALA A 760 -53.78 37.80 0.08
C ALA A 760 -52.25 38.04 0.09
N LEU A 761 -51.50 36.97 0.39
CA LEU A 761 -50.04 36.95 0.36
C LEU A 761 -49.58 35.71 -0.40
N TYR A 762 -48.75 35.87 -1.42
CA TYR A 762 -48.01 34.73 -2.00
C TYR A 762 -46.66 34.59 -1.31
N PHE A 763 -46.45 33.47 -0.63
CA PHE A 763 -45.22 33.16 0.07
C PHE A 763 -44.31 32.31 -0.81
N ALA A 764 -43.27 32.93 -1.37
CA ALA A 764 -42.22 32.29 -2.15
C ALA A 764 -41.00 31.99 -1.27
N GLY A 765 -41.23 31.20 -0.22
CA GLY A 765 -40.23 30.76 0.74
C GLY A 765 -40.14 29.24 0.84
N ARG A 766 -39.44 28.76 1.88
CA ARG A 766 -39.30 27.33 2.21
C ARG A 766 -40.08 26.99 3.48
N VAL A 767 -40.33 25.70 3.71
CA VAL A 767 -41.09 25.20 4.87
C VAL A 767 -40.51 25.66 6.21
N GLU A 768 -39.18 25.74 6.32
CA GLU A 768 -38.49 26.20 7.53
C GLU A 768 -38.79 27.66 7.89
N ASP A 769 -39.18 28.49 6.91
CA ASP A 769 -39.44 29.91 7.09
C ASP A 769 -40.90 30.18 7.55
N VAL A 770 -41.80 29.19 7.41
CA VAL A 770 -43.26 29.33 7.60
C VAL A 770 -43.62 29.64 9.04
N ASN A 771 -42.95 29.04 10.03
CA ASN A 771 -43.24 29.28 11.44
C ASN A 771 -42.99 30.74 11.84
N THR A 772 -41.93 31.34 11.32
CA THR A 772 -41.63 32.75 11.55
C THR A 772 -42.66 33.63 10.87
N LEU A 773 -43.07 33.29 9.63
CA LEU A 773 -44.15 33.99 8.93
C LEU A 773 -45.45 33.96 9.73
N MET A 774 -45.90 32.77 10.15
CA MET A 774 -47.17 32.61 10.86
C MET A 774 -47.15 33.28 12.23
N SER A 775 -46.00 33.24 12.93
CA SER A 775 -45.83 33.95 14.19
C SER A 775 -45.93 35.47 13.99
N GLY A 776 -45.26 36.02 12.98
CA GLY A 776 -45.34 37.45 12.68
C GLY A 776 -46.74 37.88 12.23
N LEU A 777 -47.39 37.16 11.32
CA LEU A 777 -48.78 37.46 10.90
C LEU A 777 -49.77 37.40 12.07
N GLY A 778 -49.56 36.51 13.03
CA GLY A 778 -50.41 36.37 14.22
C GLY A 778 -50.17 37.40 15.33
N GLN A 779 -49.02 38.08 15.34
CA GLN A 779 -48.61 38.98 16.42
C GLN A 779 -48.56 40.46 15.98
N THR A 780 -48.29 40.75 14.71
CA THR A 780 -48.18 42.13 14.23
C THR A 780 -49.56 42.76 14.03
N SER A 781 -49.82 43.87 14.73
CA SER A 781 -51.04 44.67 14.61
C SER A 781 -51.35 45.02 13.15
N GLY A 782 -52.64 45.01 12.79
CA GLY A 782 -53.11 45.11 11.41
C GLY A 782 -53.31 43.73 10.75
N CYS A 783 -52.27 42.89 10.73
CA CYS A 783 -52.38 41.52 10.20
C CYS A 783 -53.13 40.59 11.15
N SER A 784 -52.85 40.64 12.45
CA SER A 784 -53.52 39.82 13.47
C SER A 784 -55.03 40.10 13.58
N ASP A 785 -55.47 41.27 13.11
CA ASP A 785 -56.86 41.70 13.18
C ASP A 785 -57.68 41.33 11.94
N LYS A 786 -57.01 41.06 10.81
CA LYS A 786 -57.63 40.82 9.50
C LYS A 786 -57.53 39.35 9.07
N LYS A 787 -58.52 38.86 8.31
CA LYS A 787 -58.42 37.57 7.62
C LYS A 787 -57.51 37.69 6.40
N ILE A 788 -56.44 36.89 6.36
CA ILE A 788 -55.45 36.90 5.27
C ILE A 788 -55.39 35.51 4.64
N THR A 789 -55.40 35.45 3.32
CA THR A 789 -55.15 34.20 2.58
C THR A 789 -53.70 34.12 2.15
N VAL A 790 -53.01 33.04 2.49
CA VAL A 790 -51.62 32.78 2.07
C VAL A 790 -51.61 31.70 1.01
N PHE A 791 -50.96 31.96 -0.12
CA PHE A 791 -50.71 31.01 -1.20
C PHE A 791 -49.22 30.64 -1.22
N THR A 792 -48.88 29.37 -1.46
CA THR A 792 -47.47 28.94 -1.57
C THR A 792 -47.32 27.67 -2.41
N GLY A 793 -46.07 27.28 -2.68
CA GLY A 793 -45.72 26.12 -3.50
C GLY A 793 -45.58 24.81 -2.72
N ASP A 794 -45.05 23.79 -3.39
CA ASP A 794 -44.97 22.41 -2.91
C ASP A 794 -44.01 22.11 -1.78
N ASP A 795 -43.05 23.00 -1.50
CA ASP A 795 -42.13 22.80 -0.39
C ASP A 795 -42.87 22.62 0.96
N LEU A 796 -44.07 23.19 1.07
CA LEU A 796 -44.94 23.05 2.23
C LEU A 796 -45.51 21.64 2.43
N THR A 797 -45.39 20.72 1.45
CA THR A 797 -45.78 19.31 1.63
C THR A 797 -45.00 18.61 2.76
N LYS A 798 -43.87 19.20 3.18
CA LYS A 798 -43.03 18.71 4.29
C LYS A 798 -43.55 19.15 5.67
N ALA A 799 -44.46 20.13 5.72
CA ALA A 799 -44.97 20.68 6.97
C ALA A 799 -45.83 19.69 7.74
N ARG A 800 -45.80 19.80 9.07
CA ARG A 800 -46.66 19.01 9.97
C ARG A 800 -47.43 19.97 10.86
N PHE A 801 -48.71 20.13 10.55
CA PHE A 801 -49.59 21.14 11.16
C PHE A 801 -50.22 20.70 12.50
N ASP A 802 -49.93 19.48 12.93
CA ASP A 802 -50.32 18.88 14.20
C ASP A 802 -49.34 19.20 15.33
N ASP A 803 -48.04 19.33 15.04
CA ASP A 803 -47.01 19.56 16.08
C ASP A 803 -45.98 20.65 15.72
N SER A 804 -45.36 20.58 14.53
CA SER A 804 -44.13 21.35 14.23
C SER A 804 -44.33 22.64 13.46
N THR A 805 -45.42 22.76 12.70
CA THR A 805 -45.72 23.91 11.84
C THR A 805 -47.00 24.59 12.31
N LYS A 806 -46.90 25.82 12.83
CA LYS A 806 -48.03 26.55 13.40
C LYS A 806 -48.76 27.33 12.31
N LEU A 807 -50.09 27.43 12.44
CA LEU A 807 -50.91 28.35 11.65
C LEU A 807 -51.44 29.49 12.53
N ALA A 808 -51.43 30.72 11.99
CA ALA A 808 -52.06 31.86 12.65
C ALA A 808 -53.60 31.79 12.60
N ASP A 809 -54.27 32.30 13.63
CA ASP A 809 -55.72 32.15 13.85
C ASP A 809 -56.59 32.66 12.68
N LYS A 810 -56.23 33.81 12.10
CA LYS A 810 -56.95 34.44 10.98
C LYS A 810 -56.31 34.21 9.61
N VAL A 811 -55.45 33.20 9.49
CA VAL A 811 -54.79 32.85 8.23
C VAL A 811 -55.41 31.58 7.64
N THR A 812 -55.75 31.64 6.36
CA THR A 812 -56.05 30.45 5.54
C THR A 812 -54.89 30.23 4.59
N LEU A 813 -54.30 29.04 4.58
CA LEU A 813 -53.11 28.72 3.80
C LEU A 813 -53.45 27.69 2.72
N TYR A 814 -53.09 28.00 1.47
CA TYR A 814 -53.26 27.11 0.32
C TYR A 814 -51.90 26.79 -0.29
N TYR A 815 -51.66 25.53 -0.62
CA TYR A 815 -50.43 25.10 -1.26
C TYR A 815 -50.62 23.94 -2.23
N GLY A 816 -49.74 23.83 -3.23
CA GLY A 816 -49.67 22.64 -4.08
C GLY A 816 -49.02 21.49 -3.33
N ALA A 817 -49.55 20.27 -3.35
CA ALA A 817 -48.87 19.12 -2.78
C ALA A 817 -48.01 18.43 -3.85
N LEU A 818 -46.82 18.00 -3.44
CA LEU A 818 -45.83 17.38 -4.32
C LEU A 818 -46.34 16.08 -4.95
N ALA A 819 -47.04 15.24 -4.17
CA ALA A 819 -47.58 13.95 -4.61
C ALA A 819 -49.09 13.84 -4.33
N PRO A 820 -49.96 13.76 -5.35
CA PRO A 820 -51.41 13.67 -5.17
C PRO A 820 -51.87 12.23 -4.87
N MET A 821 -51.39 11.64 -3.77
CA MET A 821 -51.65 10.23 -3.44
C MET A 821 -53.13 9.91 -3.22
N SER A 822 -53.93 10.90 -2.81
CA SER A 822 -55.38 10.75 -2.67
C SER A 822 -56.11 10.54 -4.01
N GLN A 823 -55.44 10.82 -5.14
CA GLN A 823 -55.98 10.68 -6.49
C GLN A 823 -55.50 9.41 -7.22
N GLY A 824 -54.57 8.65 -6.62
CA GLY A 824 -53.96 7.47 -7.24
C GLY A 824 -54.57 6.12 -6.80
N GLY A 825 -54.19 5.05 -7.50
CA GLY A 825 -54.77 3.70 -7.33
C GLY A 825 -53.89 2.65 -6.63
N GLY A 826 -52.57 2.87 -6.57
CA GLY A 826 -51.56 1.88 -6.18
C GLY A 826 -51.49 1.52 -4.69
N ARG A 827 -52.57 0.97 -4.10
CA ARG A 827 -52.65 0.65 -2.66
C ARG A 827 -51.66 -0.43 -2.21
N ALA A 828 -51.33 -1.38 -3.08
CA ALA A 828 -50.40 -2.47 -2.75
C ALA A 828 -49.00 -1.96 -2.35
N PHE A 829 -48.58 -0.82 -2.92
CA PHE A 829 -47.32 -0.18 -2.59
C PHE A 829 -47.15 0.02 -1.08
N TYR A 830 -48.17 0.54 -0.37
CA TYR A 830 -48.06 0.89 1.05
C TYR A 830 -47.89 -0.34 1.96
N ASP A 831 -48.57 -1.45 1.66
CA ASP A 831 -48.42 -2.68 2.42
C ASP A 831 -47.09 -3.36 2.15
N ASP A 832 -46.64 -3.37 0.89
CA ASP A 832 -45.37 -3.98 0.50
C ASP A 832 -44.17 -3.18 0.98
N SER A 833 -44.26 -1.84 0.98
CA SER A 833 -43.24 -0.98 1.58
C SER A 833 -43.12 -1.20 3.07
N ARG A 834 -44.25 -1.29 3.81
CA ARG A 834 -44.22 -1.61 5.25
C ARG A 834 -43.53 -2.96 5.50
N LYS A 835 -43.87 -4.00 4.74
CA LYS A 835 -43.20 -5.32 4.86
C LYS A 835 -41.71 -5.25 4.55
N ALA A 836 -41.33 -4.49 3.52
CA ALA A 836 -39.94 -4.33 3.13
C ALA A 836 -39.11 -3.62 4.21
N LEU A 837 -39.67 -2.58 4.83
CA LEU A 837 -39.03 -1.85 5.94
C LEU A 837 -39.01 -2.67 7.23
N GLN A 838 -40.06 -3.45 7.50
CA GLN A 838 -40.13 -4.37 8.64
C GLN A 838 -38.96 -5.38 8.63
N ALA A 839 -38.56 -5.85 7.45
CA ALA A 839 -37.44 -6.77 7.27
C ALA A 839 -36.06 -6.13 7.54
N LEU A 840 -35.98 -4.80 7.66
CA LEU A 840 -34.74 -4.08 7.97
C LEU A 840 -34.52 -3.88 9.46
N LEU A 841 -35.58 -3.99 10.26
CA LEU A 841 -35.52 -3.84 11.71
C LEU A 841 -34.88 -5.07 12.39
N PRO A 842 -34.26 -4.89 13.57
CA PRO A 842 -33.82 -5.99 14.41
C PRO A 842 -34.96 -6.97 14.76
N GLU A 843 -34.62 -8.25 14.97
CA GLU A 843 -35.58 -9.26 15.40
C GLU A 843 -36.36 -8.82 16.65
N GLY A 844 -37.69 -8.95 16.59
CA GLY A 844 -38.60 -8.62 17.69
C GLY A 844 -39.18 -7.20 17.67
N GLN A 845 -38.66 -6.28 16.84
CA GLN A 845 -39.29 -4.97 16.65
C GLN A 845 -40.41 -5.02 15.60
N GLN A 846 -41.46 -4.23 15.78
CA GLN A 846 -42.58 -4.13 14.85
C GLN A 846 -42.84 -2.68 14.47
N LEU A 847 -43.10 -2.45 13.18
CA LEU A 847 -43.51 -1.14 12.67
C LEU A 847 -44.96 -0.82 13.06
N PRO A 848 -45.29 0.47 13.23
CA PRO A 848 -46.67 0.92 13.39
C PRO A 848 -47.59 0.39 12.29
N ALA A 849 -48.85 0.11 12.63
CA ALA A 849 -49.85 -0.28 11.65
C ALA A 849 -50.26 0.92 10.79
N LEU A 850 -50.43 0.69 9.49
CA LEU A 850 -50.88 1.72 8.57
C LEU A 850 -52.38 2.02 8.76
N PRO A 851 -52.81 3.28 8.56
CA PRO A 851 -54.21 3.63 8.44
C PRO A 851 -54.87 2.84 7.31
N LYS A 852 -56.00 2.16 7.60
CA LYS A 852 -56.66 1.25 6.63
C LYS A 852 -57.21 1.96 5.39
N GLU A 853 -57.82 3.14 5.59
CA GLU A 853 -58.51 3.85 4.51
C GLU A 853 -57.58 4.78 3.75
N ARG A 854 -56.65 5.44 4.46
CA ARG A 854 -55.77 6.49 3.94
C ARG A 854 -54.32 6.26 4.36
N PRO A 855 -53.67 5.18 3.88
CA PRO A 855 -52.30 4.87 4.26
C PRO A 855 -51.29 5.95 3.84
N TYR A 856 -51.64 6.77 2.85
CA TYR A 856 -50.84 7.90 2.39
C TYR A 856 -50.80 9.10 3.35
N GLU A 857 -51.67 9.15 4.36
CA GLU A 857 -51.64 10.18 5.42
C GLU A 857 -50.60 9.83 6.51
N ASP A 858 -50.05 8.61 6.50
CA ASP A 858 -48.95 8.23 7.40
C ASP A 858 -47.70 9.08 7.12
N MET A 859 -47.00 9.48 8.18
CA MET A 859 -45.84 10.38 8.12
C MET A 859 -44.67 9.84 7.27
N MET A 860 -44.63 8.54 7.01
CA MET A 860 -43.68 7.93 6.08
C MET A 860 -43.93 8.39 4.63
N TYR A 861 -45.18 8.63 4.24
CA TYR A 861 -45.55 8.93 2.86
C TYR A 861 -46.02 10.37 2.65
N ALA A 862 -46.49 11.04 3.71
CA ALA A 862 -47.14 12.34 3.63
C ALA A 862 -46.32 13.43 2.91
N SER A 863 -44.99 13.38 2.98
CA SER A 863 -44.10 14.31 2.26
C SER A 863 -44.08 14.10 0.74
N GLY A 864 -44.57 12.94 0.25
CA GLY A 864 -44.56 12.54 -1.15
C GLY A 864 -43.20 12.08 -1.68
N GLN A 865 -42.08 12.34 -0.98
CA GLN A 865 -40.73 12.13 -1.50
C GLN A 865 -40.42 10.66 -1.79
N THR A 866 -40.71 9.77 -0.84
CA THR A 866 -40.53 8.31 -1.04
C THR A 866 -41.41 7.79 -2.17
N VAL A 867 -42.65 8.27 -2.28
CA VAL A 867 -43.58 7.79 -3.29
C VAL A 867 -43.12 8.20 -4.69
N ILE A 868 -42.74 9.45 -4.86
CA ILE A 868 -42.25 9.94 -6.14
C ILE A 868 -40.92 9.29 -6.52
N SER A 869 -39.99 9.09 -5.59
CA SER A 869 -38.71 8.42 -5.91
C SER A 869 -38.89 6.95 -6.26
N TYR A 870 -39.84 6.25 -5.63
CA TYR A 870 -40.26 4.90 -6.03
C TYR A 870 -40.78 4.90 -7.47
N GLN A 871 -41.67 5.85 -7.80
CA GLN A 871 -42.26 5.99 -9.13
C GLN A 871 -41.26 6.39 -10.21
N ALA A 872 -40.32 7.28 -9.90
CA ALA A 872 -39.24 7.70 -10.79
C ALA A 872 -38.32 6.52 -11.12
N THR A 873 -37.96 5.73 -10.10
CA THR A 873 -37.17 4.51 -10.26
C THR A 873 -37.92 3.49 -11.10
N ALA A 874 -39.23 3.34 -10.90
CA ALA A 874 -40.08 2.46 -11.69
C ALA A 874 -40.15 2.88 -13.17
N ALA A 875 -40.32 4.17 -13.44
CA ALA A 875 -40.37 4.69 -14.80
C ALA A 875 -39.05 4.46 -15.55
N LEU A 876 -37.91 4.75 -14.91
CA LEU A 876 -36.60 4.54 -15.51
C LEU A 876 -36.30 3.05 -15.72
N TYR A 877 -36.59 2.20 -14.73
CA TYR A 877 -36.41 0.75 -14.85
C TYR A 877 -37.28 0.17 -15.97
N ALA A 878 -38.55 0.57 -16.06
CA ALA A 878 -39.46 0.11 -17.11
C ALA A 878 -38.97 0.52 -18.51
N ALA A 879 -38.43 1.73 -18.67
CA ALA A 879 -37.81 2.16 -19.92
C ALA A 879 -36.55 1.36 -20.27
N ALA A 880 -35.78 0.97 -19.24
CA ALA A 880 -34.53 0.25 -19.37
C ALA A 880 -34.68 -1.27 -19.57
N THR A 881 -35.90 -1.82 -19.49
CA THR A 881 -36.15 -3.27 -19.48
C THR A 881 -37.28 -3.71 -20.43
N ARG A 882 -37.14 -3.39 -21.72
CA ARG A 882 -38.15 -3.76 -22.72
C ARG A 882 -38.20 -5.27 -22.91
N GLY A 883 -39.37 -5.89 -22.67
CA GLY A 883 -39.54 -7.34 -22.78
C GLY A 883 -38.66 -8.13 -21.81
N ASP A 884 -38.32 -7.55 -20.66
CA ASP A 884 -37.37 -8.10 -19.68
C ASP A 884 -35.97 -8.35 -20.29
N THR A 885 -35.56 -7.45 -21.20
CA THR A 885 -34.18 -7.40 -21.74
C THR A 885 -33.55 -6.04 -21.43
N PRO A 886 -32.29 -6.01 -20.98
CA PRO A 886 -31.63 -4.75 -20.61
C PRO A 886 -31.40 -3.89 -21.85
N GLN A 887 -31.75 -2.62 -21.76
CA GLN A 887 -31.55 -1.62 -22.80
C GLN A 887 -30.32 -0.76 -22.49
N SER A 888 -29.70 -0.18 -23.53
CA SER A 888 -28.66 0.84 -23.36
C SER A 888 -29.24 2.15 -22.82
N ALA A 889 -28.39 3.08 -22.37
CA ALA A 889 -28.82 4.40 -21.92
C ALA A 889 -29.57 5.19 -23.01
N ALA A 890 -29.12 5.11 -24.27
CA ALA A 890 -29.77 5.80 -25.39
C ALA A 890 -31.16 5.21 -25.69
N GLU A 891 -31.29 3.88 -25.69
CA GLU A 891 -32.59 3.21 -25.86
C GLU A 891 -33.53 3.48 -24.69
N THR A 892 -32.99 3.49 -23.47
CA THR A 892 -33.73 3.85 -22.25
C THR A 892 -34.30 5.26 -22.38
N TRP A 893 -33.47 6.23 -22.77
CA TRP A 893 -33.92 7.61 -23.01
C TRP A 893 -35.04 7.66 -24.06
N ALA A 894 -34.85 7.04 -25.23
CA ALA A 894 -35.89 7.01 -26.26
C ALA A 894 -37.19 6.33 -25.77
N THR A 895 -37.05 5.28 -24.95
CA THR A 895 -38.19 4.50 -24.44
C THR A 895 -38.98 5.25 -23.35
N LEU A 896 -38.35 6.15 -22.58
CA LEU A 896 -39.04 6.94 -21.55
C LEU A 896 -40.27 7.67 -22.11
N TYR A 897 -40.19 8.24 -23.32
CA TYR A 897 -41.31 8.87 -24.03
C TYR A 897 -42.47 7.93 -24.40
N SER A 898 -42.34 6.63 -24.15
CA SER A 898 -43.39 5.63 -24.35
C SER A 898 -43.85 4.95 -23.05
N VAL A 899 -43.18 5.24 -21.92
CA VAL A 899 -43.53 4.67 -20.62
C VAL A 899 -44.93 5.14 -20.22
N ALA A 900 -45.74 4.19 -19.77
CA ALA A 900 -47.02 4.40 -19.11
C ALA A 900 -47.20 3.30 -18.04
N LEU A 901 -47.01 3.66 -16.78
CA LEU A 901 -47.20 2.79 -15.62
C LEU A 901 -48.53 3.13 -14.97
N HIS A 902 -49.49 2.22 -15.09
CA HIS A 902 -50.82 2.36 -14.51
C HIS A 902 -50.83 1.95 -13.03
N ASP A 903 -51.87 2.37 -12.32
CA ASP A 903 -52.13 1.99 -10.93
C ASP A 903 -50.97 2.30 -9.97
N MET A 904 -50.26 3.40 -10.22
CA MET A 904 -49.20 3.87 -9.33
C MET A 904 -49.81 4.74 -8.21
N PRO A 905 -49.10 4.97 -7.09
CA PRO A 905 -49.65 5.68 -5.94
C PRO A 905 -50.18 7.10 -6.21
N THR A 906 -49.69 7.79 -7.24
CA THR A 906 -50.18 9.12 -7.64
C THR A 906 -51.06 9.12 -8.89
N GLY A 907 -51.28 7.96 -9.53
CA GLY A 907 -52.03 7.85 -10.79
C GLY A 907 -51.28 7.02 -11.84
N THR A 908 -51.34 7.44 -13.11
CA THR A 908 -50.55 6.84 -14.19
C THR A 908 -49.26 7.64 -14.41
N ILE A 909 -48.11 7.03 -14.19
CA ILE A 909 -46.81 7.65 -14.49
C ILE A 909 -46.52 7.44 -15.97
N THR A 910 -46.63 8.50 -16.76
CA THR A 910 -46.49 8.42 -18.21
C THR A 910 -45.79 9.64 -18.79
N PHE A 911 -44.88 9.41 -19.72
CA PHE A 911 -44.36 10.46 -20.62
C PHE A 911 -44.84 10.25 -22.06
N ARG A 912 -45.71 9.25 -22.28
CA ARG A 912 -46.35 9.03 -23.57
C ARG A 912 -47.09 10.29 -24.01
N GLY A 913 -46.74 10.77 -25.21
CA GLY A 913 -47.36 11.93 -25.83
C GLY A 913 -46.88 13.27 -25.26
N THR A 914 -45.75 13.31 -24.55
CA THR A 914 -45.00 14.55 -24.32
C THR A 914 -44.10 14.82 -25.52
N THR A 915 -43.74 16.09 -25.73
CA THR A 915 -42.86 16.51 -26.82
C THR A 915 -41.50 16.91 -26.25
N PRO A 916 -40.37 16.49 -26.84
CA PRO A 916 -39.06 17.01 -26.48
C PRO A 916 -39.03 18.54 -26.52
N TYR A 917 -38.33 19.18 -25.56
CA TYR A 917 -38.23 20.65 -25.44
C TYR A 917 -39.57 21.37 -25.19
N ALA A 918 -40.52 20.70 -24.54
CA ALA A 918 -41.82 21.26 -24.20
C ALA A 918 -42.30 20.78 -22.83
N ASP A 919 -43.38 21.39 -22.36
CA ASP A 919 -43.99 21.03 -21.07
C ASP A 919 -44.50 19.59 -21.05
N GLN A 920 -44.20 18.92 -19.95
CA GLN A 920 -44.68 17.58 -19.66
C GLN A 920 -46.01 17.70 -18.90
N LYS A 921 -47.09 18.10 -19.59
CA LYS A 921 -48.44 18.28 -18.99
C LYS A 921 -49.11 16.93 -18.61
N VAL A 922 -48.43 16.14 -17.80
CA VAL A 922 -48.78 14.79 -17.36
C VAL A 922 -48.66 14.64 -15.84
N HIS A 923 -48.25 15.70 -15.13
CA HIS A 923 -48.06 15.66 -13.69
C HIS A 923 -49.41 15.66 -12.95
N GLY A 924 -49.44 14.89 -11.87
CA GLY A 924 -50.52 14.97 -10.90
C GLY A 924 -50.22 16.08 -9.89
N LEU A 925 -51.26 16.71 -9.36
CA LEU A 925 -51.14 17.73 -8.31
C LEU A 925 -52.40 17.77 -7.45
N ASN A 926 -52.24 18.14 -6.20
CA ASN A 926 -53.33 18.47 -5.29
C ASN A 926 -53.14 19.91 -4.80
N ILE A 927 -54.23 20.64 -4.58
CA ILE A 927 -54.21 21.88 -3.80
C ILE A 927 -54.77 21.58 -2.42
N VAL A 928 -54.00 21.90 -1.39
CA VAL A 928 -54.33 21.64 0.00
C VAL A 928 -54.63 22.96 0.69
N GLU A 929 -55.75 23.00 1.40
CA GLU A 929 -56.11 24.07 2.32
C GLU A 929 -55.72 23.67 3.74
N VAL A 930 -55.15 24.62 4.48
CA VAL A 930 -54.91 24.54 5.91
C VAL A 930 -55.63 25.69 6.61
N THR A 931 -56.46 25.34 7.58
CA THR A 931 -57.22 26.28 8.41
C THR A 931 -57.03 25.96 9.89
N ARG A 932 -57.32 26.94 10.75
CA ARG A 932 -57.28 26.77 12.20
C ARG A 932 -58.63 27.16 12.82
N PRO A 933 -59.63 26.25 12.78
CA PRO A 933 -60.95 26.53 13.36
C PRO A 933 -60.98 26.47 14.90
N GLY A 934 -59.88 26.05 15.54
CA GLY A 934 -59.72 25.87 16.99
C GLY A 934 -58.24 25.91 17.41
N PRO A 935 -57.82 25.26 18.51
CA PRO A 935 -56.41 25.28 18.92
C PRO A 935 -55.47 24.65 17.88
N ASP A 936 -55.95 23.67 17.12
CA ASP A 936 -55.15 22.88 16.18
C ASP A 936 -55.49 23.22 14.72
N ALA A 937 -54.47 23.16 13.85
CA ALA A 937 -54.65 23.35 12.42
C ALA A 937 -55.15 22.05 11.76
N ARG A 938 -55.92 22.19 10.68
CA ARG A 938 -56.48 21.09 9.90
C ARG A 938 -56.15 21.28 8.44
N SER A 939 -55.66 20.23 7.79
CA SER A 939 -55.42 20.18 6.36
C SER A 939 -56.52 19.40 5.63
N ARG A 940 -56.86 19.83 4.42
CA ARG A 940 -57.71 19.05 3.50
C ARG A 940 -57.34 19.33 2.04
N VAL A 941 -57.49 18.32 1.19
CA VAL A 941 -57.37 18.50 -0.27
C VAL A 941 -58.64 19.20 -0.77
N VAL A 942 -58.48 20.33 -1.45
CA VAL A 942 -59.57 21.12 -2.04
C VAL A 942 -59.89 20.63 -3.44
N CYS A 943 -58.85 20.45 -4.26
CA CYS A 943 -58.95 19.94 -5.60
C CYS A 943 -57.64 19.30 -6.02
N GLY A 944 -57.65 18.60 -7.15
CA GLY A 944 -56.45 17.98 -7.69
C GLY A 944 -56.78 17.05 -8.84
N ARG A 945 -55.72 16.52 -9.45
CA ARG A 945 -55.79 15.51 -10.51
C ARG A 945 -54.72 14.46 -10.31
N ALA A 946 -55.03 13.24 -10.73
CA ALA A 946 -54.06 12.14 -10.74
C ALA A 946 -52.96 12.39 -11.78
N ALA A 947 -51.77 11.84 -11.54
CA ALA A 947 -50.72 11.76 -12.54
C ALA A 947 -51.23 11.04 -13.80
N GLY A 948 -50.82 11.54 -14.96
CA GLY A 948 -51.26 11.06 -16.27
C GLY A 948 -52.61 11.61 -16.74
N ASP A 949 -53.40 12.26 -15.88
CA ASP A 949 -54.59 13.00 -16.31
C ASP A 949 -54.18 14.36 -16.92
N ARG A 950 -54.55 14.55 -18.18
CA ARG A 950 -54.22 15.75 -18.97
C ARG A 950 -55.31 16.80 -18.92
N LYS A 951 -56.45 16.52 -18.28
CA LYS A 951 -57.52 17.50 -18.14
C LYS A 951 -57.04 18.66 -17.27
N PRO A 952 -57.14 19.92 -17.74
CA PRO A 952 -56.89 21.08 -16.89
C PRO A 952 -57.94 21.14 -15.77
N LEU A 953 -57.51 21.54 -14.57
CA LEU A 953 -58.44 21.87 -13.50
C LEU A 953 -59.21 23.14 -13.86
N THR A 954 -60.48 23.19 -13.48
CA THR A 954 -61.35 24.34 -13.69
C THR A 954 -61.78 24.96 -12.36
N ARG A 955 -62.40 26.15 -12.41
CA ARG A 955 -63.00 26.78 -11.23
C ARG A 955 -64.00 25.87 -10.51
N ALA A 956 -64.72 25.02 -11.25
CA ALA A 956 -65.69 24.09 -10.68
C ALA A 956 -65.00 22.94 -9.91
N ASP A 957 -63.83 22.52 -10.36
CA ASP A 957 -63.05 21.46 -9.70
C ASP A 957 -62.38 21.97 -8.42
N CYS A 958 -62.06 23.27 -8.37
CA CYS A 958 -61.41 23.94 -7.23
C CYS A 958 -62.35 24.96 -6.56
N PRO A 959 -63.46 24.53 -5.91
CA PRO A 959 -64.39 25.46 -5.31
C PRO A 959 -63.75 26.21 -4.13
N LEU A 960 -63.94 27.53 -4.09
CA LEU A 960 -63.63 28.29 -2.89
C LEU A 960 -64.68 27.95 -1.80
N PRO A 961 -64.24 27.45 -0.63
CA PRO A 961 -65.13 26.97 0.43
C PRO A 961 -66.16 27.97 0.94
#